data_AF-A0A7G9Y2A8-F1
#
_entry.id   AF-A0A7G9Y2A8-F1
#
_cell.length_a   1.000
_cell.length_b   1.000
_cell.length_c   1.000
_cell.angle_alpha   90.00
_cell.angle_beta   90.00
_cell.angle_gamma   90.00
#
_symmetry.space_group_name_H-M   'P 1'
#
loop_
_entity.id
_entity.type
_entity.pdbx_description
1 polymer ?
#
loop_
_entity_poly.entity_id
_entity_poly.type
_entity_poly.pdbx_seq_one_letter_code
_entity_poly.pdbx_strand_id
1 'polypeptide(L)'
;MDKAKIAQFSDTLREKLLQETQKRADHYGILPGGIRDVDGVFEDSIVINGGVSNKRIKQQREQLVKGVTEKGYEQVMNEVTYTWFNRFVALKFMEVNGYLPVSVFSSDEVGKHEPDILTQSRDLDFMDIDRDAVLNLKSEGKDEELYRYLILHLCNYMHEIMPFLFENIEDYTELLFPERLLHTDFILGDLNGIIDEDDWKEVEVIGWIYQYYVATMKEKVFKDLKKNIKISKENIPAATQLFTPHWIVRYLVENSLGRLWMLNRPHSRLFEQMEYYIKPEQPETDFLKINSPEEIKICDPACGSGHILIYAYDLLYSIYEEEGYAHSEIPEKILSHNLFGIEIDKRARELAAFALTMKARKKHRNFFRSPVQPNICVLQSISFEDDELRSYIATIDSNLFNTELQRTLLQFGEADNFGSLIRPATTNVSDIRHILNEKNLSGNLTLLTTHRKVLDVLKQADYLSPKYHVVIANPPYMGSKGINPKLKAFLQDNYTDVKSDLFSAFIERIMGMTQKGGFIGMMTPFNWMFLKSFEKLRDKILGEYTLTNLVHPEYHAFFDSAYVPICGFTLYTKPITNFKGSFIDLQKFYGAILQPVKALEAINNPRCSWFYRASAADFKKIPGSPIAYWVLPKIRETFFCGRALGDMIEAKTGVTTGDNERFVRFWVEVRFNNIQFNTQFREQSSDTNEKWYPLNCGGAFRKWYGNHNNVLNWKSDGVEIRNSKKSNIRNQDFFFKEGLTWSKITSSHLSVRHSPTGHMFDAVGLMAFPKKTCYWHVLGVLNSKLVRYYTQLLNPSLSILIGDLVRIPYMFDAGGLADAENIVLRATELSRSDWDSYETSWDFTTLPLLRPEYSQPTIRETYTKLRARWQEMTLEMQRLEEENNCIFIEAYGLQDEMTPEVPLSEITLTCNPFYRYKGNKSEEELETLLQTDTIKEFISYSVGCMFGRYSLDKPGLILANQGETIDDYLQQVPEPSFMPDDDNIIPILEDEYFTDDIVGRFKEFLKATFGAESLAENLEFIAGALSKSKKGGASPEKVIRDYFLKSFFKDHAKMYKKRPTYWLFTSGKGRGFNALVYMHRYNRETLAKLRTDYLLELEAKLDARIGMLGDESAAEKGQLGKQIEELMDYDAMLHNKSLEYIDIDLDDGVKVNYAKFEGLVGKI
;
A
#
# COMPACT_ATOMS: atom_id res chain seq x y z
N MET A 1 11.10 1.36 27.00
CA MET A 1 10.43 2.31 26.09
C MET A 1 9.01 1.92 25.78
N ASP A 2 8.09 2.54 26.50
CA ASP A 2 6.66 2.49 26.24
C ASP A 2 6.29 3.47 25.11
N LYS A 3 6.24 2.94 23.88
CA LYS A 3 5.93 3.72 22.68
C LYS A 3 4.54 4.37 22.72
N ALA A 4 3.57 3.79 23.43
CA ALA A 4 2.21 4.34 23.50
C ALA A 4 2.21 5.63 24.34
N LYS A 5 2.92 5.62 25.47
CA LYS A 5 3.11 6.82 26.31
C LYS A 5 3.88 7.92 25.57
N ILE A 6 4.94 7.56 24.84
CA ILE A 6 5.71 8.55 24.05
C ILE A 6 4.83 9.20 22.96
N ALA A 7 3.97 8.42 22.31
CA ALA A 7 3.00 8.95 21.33
C ALA A 7 2.02 9.92 21.99
N GLN A 8 1.39 9.51 23.10
CA GLN A 8 0.49 10.34 23.88
C GLN A 8 1.14 11.66 24.33
N PHE A 9 2.38 11.59 24.84
CA PHE A 9 3.15 12.75 25.25
C PHE A 9 3.35 13.72 24.09
N SER A 10 3.79 13.21 22.94
CA SER A 10 4.11 14.03 21.77
C SER A 10 2.88 14.75 21.22
N ASP A 11 1.74 14.07 21.17
CA ASP A 11 0.48 14.66 20.70
C ASP A 11 -0.06 15.71 21.68
N THR A 12 -0.12 15.36 22.98
CA THR A 12 -0.69 16.24 24.01
C THR A 12 0.14 17.52 24.17
N LEU A 13 1.47 17.39 24.27
CA LEU A 13 2.36 18.54 24.44
C LEU A 13 2.34 19.44 23.20
N ARG A 14 2.33 18.86 21.99
CA ARG A 14 2.23 19.64 20.73
C ARG A 14 0.95 20.45 20.68
N GLU A 15 -0.19 19.85 20.99
CA GLU A 15 -1.49 20.53 20.95
C GLU A 15 -1.59 21.67 21.97
N LYS A 16 -1.15 21.44 23.21
CA LYS A 16 -1.14 22.47 24.25
C LYS A 16 -0.22 23.64 23.87
N LEU A 17 1.00 23.34 23.40
CA LEU A 17 1.95 24.38 22.97
C LEU A 17 1.44 25.17 21.76
N LEU A 18 0.80 24.52 20.80
CA LEU A 18 0.20 25.20 19.65
C LEU A 18 -0.90 26.17 20.08
N GLN A 19 -1.79 25.72 20.96
CA GLN A 19 -2.86 26.56 21.50
C GLN A 19 -2.31 27.79 22.24
N GLU A 20 -1.28 27.62 23.08
CA GLU A 20 -0.66 28.76 23.77
C GLU A 20 0.07 29.69 22.81
N THR A 21 0.80 29.15 21.84
CA THR A 21 1.47 29.95 20.79
C THR A 21 0.44 30.83 20.05
N GLN A 22 -0.71 30.26 19.67
CA GLN A 22 -1.80 30.97 19.00
C GLN A 22 -2.45 32.03 19.90
N LYS A 23 -2.67 31.74 21.19
CA LYS A 23 -3.20 32.72 22.15
C LYS A 23 -2.26 33.90 22.34
N ARG A 24 -0.95 33.64 22.43
CA ARG A 24 0.07 34.70 22.53
C ARG A 24 0.10 35.54 21.26
N ALA A 25 -0.01 34.91 20.09
CA ALA A 25 -0.11 35.63 18.82
C ALA A 25 -1.34 36.56 18.79
N ASP A 26 -2.51 36.10 19.22
CA ASP A 26 -3.74 36.91 19.32
C ASP A 26 -3.57 38.08 20.31
N HIS A 27 -2.93 37.85 21.45
CA HIS A 27 -2.61 38.91 22.41
C HIS A 27 -1.82 40.07 21.77
N TYR A 28 -0.93 39.77 20.81
CA TYR A 28 -0.19 40.78 20.05
C TYR A 28 -0.88 41.22 18.74
N GLY A 29 -2.13 40.82 18.53
CA GLY A 29 -2.95 41.21 17.38
C GLY A 29 -2.67 40.43 16.09
N ILE A 30 -2.11 39.22 16.18
CA ILE A 30 -1.80 38.37 15.03
C ILE A 30 -2.75 37.17 15.01
N LEU A 31 -3.67 37.11 14.03
CA LEU A 31 -4.72 36.09 13.94
C LEU A 31 -4.66 35.30 12.62
N PRO A 32 -5.32 34.13 12.54
CA PRO A 32 -5.46 33.38 11.30
C PRO A 32 -6.07 34.20 10.14
N GLY A 33 -6.98 35.14 10.47
CA GLY A 33 -7.69 35.98 9.51
C GLY A 33 -7.00 37.28 9.13
N GLY A 34 -5.83 37.60 9.71
CA GLY A 34 -5.09 38.83 9.42
C GLY A 34 -4.41 39.44 10.65
N ILE A 35 -3.69 40.54 10.42
CA ILE A 35 -2.92 41.28 11.43
C ILE A 35 -3.74 42.52 11.83
N ARG A 36 -4.05 42.67 13.12
CA ARG A 36 -4.75 43.86 13.65
C ARG A 36 -3.80 45.06 13.71
N ASP A 37 -4.36 46.23 13.43
CA ASP A 37 -3.68 47.51 13.68
C ASP A 37 -3.43 47.69 15.18
N VAL A 38 -2.37 48.42 15.51
CA VAL A 38 -1.99 48.74 16.89
C VAL A 38 -2.56 50.09 17.30
N ASP A 39 -2.86 50.27 18.60
CA ASP A 39 -3.54 51.46 19.12
C ASP A 39 -2.64 52.72 19.08
N GLY A 40 -1.32 52.55 18.98
CA GLY A 40 -0.35 53.62 18.79
C GLY A 40 1.09 53.13 18.67
N VAL A 41 1.91 53.80 17.85
CA VAL A 41 3.34 53.53 17.69
C VAL A 41 4.14 54.78 18.05
N PHE A 42 5.04 54.67 19.01
CA PHE A 42 5.92 55.75 19.45
C PHE A 42 7.39 55.36 19.18
N GLU A 43 8.34 56.27 19.41
CA GLU A 43 9.76 56.05 19.10
C GLU A 43 10.31 54.81 19.83
N ASP A 44 10.08 54.71 21.15
CA ASP A 44 10.58 53.63 22.02
C ASP A 44 9.48 52.73 22.63
N SER A 45 8.23 52.83 22.17
CA SER A 45 7.11 52.01 22.68
C SER A 45 6.02 51.75 21.64
N ILE A 46 5.18 50.74 21.91
CA ILE A 46 4.02 50.37 21.11
C ILE A 46 2.82 50.10 22.02
N VAL A 47 1.61 50.51 21.60
CA VAL A 47 0.37 50.28 22.36
C VAL A 47 -0.46 49.21 21.66
N ILE A 48 -0.75 48.13 22.38
CA ILE A 48 -1.46 46.96 21.85
C ILE A 48 -2.56 46.59 22.84
N ASN A 49 -3.81 46.55 22.38
CA ASN A 49 -4.99 46.26 23.22
C ASN A 49 -5.06 47.16 24.47
N GLY A 50 -4.69 48.44 24.35
CA GLY A 50 -4.66 49.42 25.43
C GLY A 50 -3.46 49.34 26.40
N GLY A 51 -2.52 48.40 26.22
CA GLY A 51 -1.31 48.25 27.04
C GLY A 51 -0.05 48.81 26.38
N VAL A 52 0.78 49.54 27.13
CA VAL A 52 2.06 50.10 26.64
C VAL A 52 3.18 49.06 26.76
N SER A 53 3.80 48.71 25.64
CA SER A 53 4.93 47.78 25.55
C SER A 53 6.23 48.49 25.14
N ASN A 54 7.37 47.97 25.59
CA ASN A 54 8.68 48.58 25.36
C ASN A 54 9.21 48.40 23.93
N LYS A 55 10.37 49.03 23.64
CA LYS A 55 11.08 48.97 22.35
C LYS A 55 11.40 47.55 21.88
N ARG A 56 11.75 46.64 22.80
CA ARG A 56 12.06 45.24 22.49
C ARG A 56 10.82 44.52 21.93
N ILE A 57 9.70 44.62 22.63
CA ILE A 57 8.42 44.03 22.19
C ILE A 57 7.97 44.61 20.85
N LYS A 58 8.16 45.91 20.64
CA LYS A 58 7.89 46.56 19.34
C LYS A 58 8.68 45.90 18.20
N GLN A 59 9.99 45.75 18.37
CA GLN A 59 10.86 45.12 17.36
C GLN A 59 10.50 43.64 17.12
N GLN A 60 10.26 42.88 18.19
CA GLN A 60 9.85 41.48 18.09
C GLN A 60 8.52 41.32 17.34
N ARG A 61 7.54 42.18 17.61
CA ARG A 61 6.28 42.17 16.88
C ARG A 61 6.45 42.51 15.40
N GLU A 62 7.29 43.51 15.07
CA GLU A 62 7.58 43.85 13.68
C GLU A 62 8.18 42.66 12.91
N GLN A 63 9.08 41.91 13.54
CA GLN A 63 9.63 40.67 12.97
C GLN A 63 8.56 39.57 12.82
N LEU A 64 7.67 39.41 13.80
CA LEU A 64 6.57 38.45 13.74
C LEU A 64 5.62 38.75 12.56
N VAL A 65 5.23 40.03 12.42
CA VAL A 65 4.37 40.51 11.33
C VAL A 65 5.02 40.20 9.97
N LYS A 66 6.31 40.49 9.83
CA LYS A 66 7.07 40.18 8.62
C LYS A 66 7.09 38.67 8.34
N GLY A 67 7.40 37.85 9.34
CA GLY A 67 7.42 36.39 9.20
C GLY A 67 6.07 35.81 8.78
N VAL A 68 4.97 36.30 9.37
CA VAL A 68 3.61 35.86 9.03
C VAL A 68 3.21 36.31 7.62
N THR A 69 3.66 37.47 7.17
CA THR A 69 3.38 37.97 5.82
C THR A 69 4.16 37.18 4.76
N GLU A 70 5.39 36.78 5.06
CA GLU A 70 6.25 36.03 4.12
C GLU A 70 5.91 34.53 4.06
N LYS A 71 5.64 33.90 5.21
CA LYS A 71 5.45 32.43 5.32
C LYS A 71 3.99 32.01 5.52
N GLY A 72 3.13 32.91 6.00
CA GLY A 72 1.76 32.61 6.41
C GLY A 72 1.63 32.23 7.89
N TYR A 73 0.46 32.54 8.47
CA TYR A 73 0.18 32.38 9.90
C TYR A 73 0.41 30.95 10.41
N GLU A 74 -0.22 29.96 9.77
CA GLU A 74 -0.13 28.55 10.18
C GLU A 74 1.30 28.04 10.20
N GLN A 75 2.12 28.43 9.21
CA GLN A 75 3.50 28.01 9.15
C GLN A 75 4.32 28.58 10.30
N VAL A 76 4.18 29.89 10.58
CA VAL A 76 4.91 30.54 11.68
C VAL A 76 4.51 29.96 13.04
N MET A 77 3.21 29.71 13.27
CA MET A 77 2.75 29.11 14.53
C MET A 77 3.37 27.72 14.72
N ASN A 78 3.33 26.86 13.69
CA ASN A 78 3.92 25.53 13.76
C ASN A 78 5.45 25.57 13.95
N GLU A 79 6.16 26.49 13.29
CA GLU A 79 7.61 26.69 13.48
C GLU A 79 7.94 27.05 14.93
N VAL A 80 7.23 28.02 15.52
CA VAL A 80 7.46 28.48 16.91
C VAL A 80 7.10 27.39 17.92
N THR A 81 5.95 26.73 17.73
CA THR A 81 5.53 25.60 18.56
C THR A 81 6.58 24.49 18.54
N TYR A 82 7.13 24.18 17.37
CA TYR A 82 8.18 23.18 17.24
C TYR A 82 9.46 23.58 17.98
N THR A 83 9.89 24.84 17.85
CA THR A 83 11.06 25.36 18.56
C THR A 83 10.93 25.17 20.07
N TRP A 84 9.79 25.56 20.67
CA TRP A 84 9.57 25.40 22.11
C TRP A 84 9.42 23.93 22.52
N PHE A 85 8.73 23.12 21.72
CA PHE A 85 8.63 21.68 21.94
C PHE A 85 10.01 21.03 22.04
N ASN A 86 10.89 21.30 21.07
CA ASN A 86 12.24 20.77 21.04
C ASN A 86 13.09 21.21 22.23
N ARG A 87 13.02 22.48 22.61
CA ARG A 87 13.74 23.03 23.77
C ARG A 87 13.28 22.38 25.07
N PHE A 88 11.97 22.22 25.28
CA PHE A 88 11.44 21.58 26.48
C PHE A 88 11.80 20.10 26.57
N VAL A 89 11.71 19.36 25.46
CA VAL A 89 12.16 17.96 25.39
C VAL A 89 13.65 17.84 25.69
N ALA A 90 14.48 18.74 25.14
CA ALA A 90 15.92 18.74 25.38
C ALA A 90 16.27 19.08 26.83
N LEU A 91 15.65 20.11 27.41
CA LEU A 91 15.82 20.48 28.81
C LEU A 91 15.38 19.34 29.73
N LYS A 92 14.24 18.68 29.45
CA LYS A 92 13.74 17.56 30.25
C LYS A 92 14.68 16.36 30.20
N PHE A 93 15.18 16.03 29.01
CA PHE A 93 16.18 14.98 28.85
C PHE A 93 17.45 15.29 29.66
N MET A 94 17.96 16.52 29.56
CA MET A 94 19.18 16.91 30.28
C MET A 94 18.98 16.95 31.79
N GLU A 95 17.82 17.37 32.28
CA GLU A 95 17.45 17.32 33.69
C GLU A 95 17.50 15.89 34.23
N VAL A 96 16.76 14.95 33.62
CA VAL A 96 16.67 13.56 34.10
C VAL A 96 18.04 12.86 34.07
N ASN A 97 18.92 13.25 33.14
CA ASN A 97 20.28 12.70 33.03
C ASN A 97 21.33 13.45 33.88
N GLY A 98 20.94 14.46 34.67
CA GLY A 98 21.85 15.22 35.53
C GLY A 98 22.88 16.05 34.76
N TYR A 99 22.50 16.55 33.58
CA TYR A 99 23.36 17.37 32.72
C TYR A 99 23.15 18.87 32.94
N LEU A 100 22.07 19.26 33.62
CA LEU A 100 21.83 20.64 34.05
C LEU A 100 22.27 20.85 35.51
N PRO A 101 22.72 22.05 35.88
CA PRO A 101 23.08 22.36 37.28
C PRO A 101 21.89 22.46 38.24
N VAL A 102 20.65 22.56 37.72
CA VAL A 102 19.41 22.70 38.49
C VAL A 102 18.26 21.97 37.78
N SER A 103 17.32 21.42 38.55
CA SER A 103 16.08 20.82 38.04
C SER A 103 15.12 21.92 37.56
N VAL A 104 14.76 21.88 36.27
CA VAL A 104 14.01 22.92 35.54
C VAL A 104 12.50 22.71 35.64
N PHE A 105 12.06 21.46 35.59
CA PHE A 105 10.65 21.04 35.57
C PHE A 105 10.28 20.25 36.83
N SER A 106 11.24 19.73 37.59
CA SER A 106 11.00 18.96 38.80
C SER A 106 11.72 19.55 40.02
N SER A 107 11.47 18.96 41.19
CA SER A 107 12.24 19.21 42.41
C SER A 107 12.93 17.93 42.86
N ASP A 108 14.14 18.08 43.39
CA ASP A 108 14.90 17.01 44.03
C ASP A 108 14.29 16.64 45.40
N GLU A 109 13.44 17.51 45.97
CA GLU A 109 12.69 17.25 47.21
C GLU A 109 11.43 16.40 46.93
N VAL A 110 11.40 15.19 47.49
CA VAL A 110 10.29 14.25 47.32
C VAL A 110 8.96 14.86 47.76
N GLY A 111 7.98 14.89 46.85
CA GLY A 111 6.63 15.40 47.09
C GLY A 111 6.45 16.90 46.87
N LYS A 112 7.50 17.61 46.46
CA LYS A 112 7.43 19.02 46.08
C LYS A 112 7.19 19.16 44.58
N HIS A 113 6.12 19.88 44.22
CA HIS A 113 5.72 20.08 42.82
C HIS A 113 6.31 21.35 42.20
N GLU A 114 6.84 22.26 43.01
CA GLU A 114 7.48 23.50 42.54
C GLU A 114 8.89 23.20 42.02
N PRO A 115 9.24 23.58 40.77
CA PRO A 115 10.56 23.29 40.20
C PRO A 115 11.73 23.96 40.94
N ASP A 116 12.89 23.29 41.00
CA ASP A 116 14.02 23.81 41.76
C ASP A 116 14.67 25.05 41.17
N ILE A 117 14.53 25.28 39.86
CA ILE A 117 14.96 26.53 39.23
C ILE A 117 14.25 27.75 39.85
N LEU A 118 13.03 27.61 40.38
CA LEU A 118 12.34 28.66 41.14
C LEU A 118 12.78 28.70 42.60
N THR A 119 12.85 27.54 43.25
CA THR A 119 13.14 27.47 44.70
C THR A 119 14.55 27.97 44.98
N GLN A 120 15.51 27.61 44.11
CA GLN A 120 16.93 27.95 44.15
C GLN A 120 17.27 29.18 43.29
N SER A 121 16.29 29.99 42.89
CA SER A 121 16.48 31.11 41.94
C SER A 121 17.54 32.15 42.34
N ARG A 122 18.00 32.15 43.59
CA ARG A 122 19.04 33.05 44.12
C ARG A 122 20.47 32.54 43.92
N ASP A 123 20.64 31.24 43.69
CA ASP A 123 21.94 30.56 43.68
C ASP A 123 22.35 30.10 42.25
N LEU A 124 21.74 30.69 41.22
CA LEU A 124 21.92 30.34 39.81
C LEU A 124 23.05 31.13 39.12
N ASP A 125 24.25 31.13 39.70
CA ASP A 125 25.40 31.94 39.26
C ASP A 125 26.00 31.55 37.90
N PHE A 126 25.57 30.43 37.31
CA PHE A 126 26.03 29.99 35.99
C PHE A 126 25.28 30.65 34.84
N MET A 127 24.17 31.35 35.12
CA MET A 127 23.38 32.11 34.14
C MET A 127 23.62 33.60 34.32
N ASP A 128 23.63 34.34 33.22
CA ASP A 128 23.67 35.81 33.25
C ASP A 128 22.30 36.38 33.62
N ILE A 129 21.97 36.43 34.92
CA ILE A 129 20.68 36.89 35.44
C ILE A 129 20.82 38.17 36.27
N ASP A 130 19.83 39.06 36.17
CA ASP A 130 19.71 40.25 37.01
C ASP A 130 19.14 39.87 38.38
N ARG A 131 20.01 39.91 39.40
CA ARG A 131 19.65 39.54 40.78
C ARG A 131 18.57 40.45 41.37
N ASP A 132 18.56 41.73 41.03
CA ASP A 132 17.55 42.68 41.52
C ASP A 132 16.19 42.39 40.88
N ALA A 133 16.18 42.07 39.57
CA ALA A 133 14.96 41.65 38.88
C ALA A 133 14.38 40.35 39.47
N VAL A 134 15.22 39.35 39.74
CA VAL A 134 14.81 38.08 40.37
C VAL A 134 14.24 38.33 41.78
N LEU A 135 14.88 39.18 42.59
CA LEU A 135 14.41 39.54 43.92
C LEU A 135 13.05 40.25 43.87
N ASN A 136 12.89 41.21 42.97
CA ASN A 136 11.65 41.97 42.81
C ASN A 136 10.49 41.05 42.42
N LEU A 137 10.65 40.24 41.35
CA LEU A 137 9.61 39.30 40.90
C LEU A 137 9.21 38.30 41.98
N LYS A 138 10.19 37.76 42.72
CA LYS A 138 9.93 36.83 43.83
C LYS A 138 9.23 37.51 45.01
N SER A 139 9.56 38.76 45.32
CA SER A 139 8.91 39.52 46.40
C SER A 139 7.48 39.95 46.07
N GLU A 140 7.18 40.16 44.77
CA GLU A 140 5.85 40.48 44.26
C GLU A 140 4.95 39.24 44.08
N GLY A 141 5.47 38.03 44.31
CA GLY A 141 4.74 36.77 44.12
C GLY A 141 4.45 36.45 42.65
N LYS A 142 5.26 36.95 41.72
CA LYS A 142 5.11 36.77 40.27
C LYS A 142 5.89 35.55 39.77
N ASP A 143 5.60 34.38 40.34
CA ASP A 143 6.37 33.15 40.11
C ASP A 143 6.35 32.70 38.63
N GLU A 144 5.24 32.91 37.92
CA GLU A 144 5.13 32.57 36.49
C GLU A 144 6.01 33.48 35.61
N GLU A 145 6.06 34.78 35.90
CA GLU A 145 6.95 35.73 35.20
C GLU A 145 8.41 35.41 35.50
N LEU A 146 8.72 35.06 36.76
CA LEU A 146 10.05 34.63 37.18
C LEU A 146 10.46 33.32 36.49
N TYR A 147 9.58 32.33 36.40
CA TYR A 147 9.86 31.05 35.76
C TYR A 147 10.18 31.23 34.27
N ARG A 148 9.36 32.03 33.57
CA ARG A 148 9.63 32.42 32.18
C ARG A 148 11.00 33.10 32.07
N TYR A 149 11.28 34.10 32.91
CA TYR A 149 12.57 34.80 32.90
C TYR A 149 13.75 33.82 33.02
N LEU A 150 13.68 32.90 33.97
CA LEU A 150 14.73 31.91 34.20
C LEU A 150 14.90 30.91 33.04
N ILE A 151 13.81 30.42 32.44
CA ILE A 151 13.90 29.52 31.27
C ILE A 151 14.56 30.22 30.07
N LEU A 152 14.22 31.49 29.83
CA LEU A 152 14.81 32.26 28.72
C LEU A 152 16.32 32.45 28.92
N HIS A 153 16.75 32.80 30.13
CA HIS A 153 18.17 32.93 30.47
C HIS A 153 18.90 31.57 30.43
N LEU A 154 18.24 30.48 30.85
CA LEU A 154 18.79 29.13 30.70
C LEU A 154 18.97 28.75 29.23
N CYS A 155 18.02 29.08 28.37
CA CYS A 155 18.15 28.83 26.93
C CYS A 155 19.29 29.66 26.32
N ASN A 156 19.51 30.90 26.76
CA ASN A 156 20.66 31.71 26.35
C ASN A 156 21.99 31.12 26.82
N TYR A 157 22.06 30.60 28.05
CA TYR A 157 23.23 29.83 28.51
C TYR A 157 23.45 28.56 27.65
N MET A 158 22.38 27.85 27.31
CA MET A 158 22.45 26.68 26.42
C MET A 158 22.82 27.03 24.97
N HIS A 159 22.55 28.25 24.50
CA HIS A 159 22.93 28.73 23.16
C HIS A 159 24.46 28.72 22.97
N GLU A 160 25.23 29.04 24.00
CA GLU A 160 26.70 29.00 23.93
C GLU A 160 27.23 27.57 23.72
N ILE A 161 26.52 26.58 24.23
CA ILE A 161 26.92 25.16 24.18
C ILE A 161 26.36 24.48 22.92
N MET A 162 25.08 24.72 22.62
CA MET A 162 24.31 24.07 21.56
C MET A 162 23.56 25.12 20.71
N PRO A 163 24.27 25.99 19.99
CA PRO A 163 23.67 27.08 19.20
C PRO A 163 22.78 26.56 18.05
N PHE A 164 22.90 25.28 17.71
CA PHE A 164 22.08 24.65 16.69
C PHE A 164 20.62 24.45 17.10
N LEU A 165 20.31 24.35 18.40
CA LEU A 165 18.99 24.04 18.97
C LEU A 165 18.43 25.21 19.79
N PHE A 166 19.28 25.82 20.62
CA PHE A 166 18.95 27.01 21.38
C PHE A 166 19.47 28.20 20.59
N GLU A 167 18.61 28.85 19.82
CA GLU A 167 18.94 30.10 19.12
C GLU A 167 18.88 31.27 20.11
N ASN A 168 19.69 32.32 19.91
CA ASN A 168 19.70 33.49 20.77
C ASN A 168 18.30 34.15 20.76
N ILE A 169 17.70 34.29 21.94
CA ILE A 169 16.29 34.63 22.12
C ILE A 169 16.08 36.16 22.13
N GLU A 170 16.38 36.81 21.01
CA GLU A 170 16.07 38.24 20.81
C GLU A 170 14.97 38.47 19.75
N ASP A 171 14.37 37.41 19.21
CA ASP A 171 13.39 37.47 18.12
C ASP A 171 11.93 37.22 18.57
N TYR A 172 11.01 37.09 17.62
CA TYR A 172 9.59 36.85 17.90
C TYR A 172 9.26 35.50 18.55
N THR A 173 10.19 34.54 18.61
CA THR A 173 9.95 33.25 19.28
C THR A 173 9.79 33.43 20.79
N GLU A 174 10.46 34.44 21.37
CA GLU A 174 10.30 34.85 22.77
C GLU A 174 8.91 35.44 23.04
N LEU A 175 8.45 36.27 22.10
CA LEU A 175 7.18 36.97 22.22
C LEU A 175 6.03 35.96 22.36
N LEU A 176 6.15 34.84 21.65
CA LEU A 176 5.21 33.74 21.60
C LEU A 176 5.50 32.63 22.61
N PHE A 177 6.34 32.88 23.62
CA PHE A 177 6.59 31.94 24.71
C PHE A 177 5.27 31.54 25.41
N PRO A 178 5.03 30.24 25.65
CA PRO A 178 3.79 29.76 26.28
C PRO A 178 3.63 30.27 27.72
N GLU A 179 2.40 30.62 28.11
CA GLU A 179 2.06 30.97 29.51
C GLU A 179 1.50 29.76 30.27
N ARG A 180 1.39 29.88 31.60
CA ARG A 180 0.81 28.88 32.51
C ARG A 180 1.61 27.58 32.60
N LEU A 181 2.94 27.70 32.52
CA LEU A 181 3.83 26.57 32.62
C LEU A 181 3.82 25.95 34.02
N LEU A 182 3.66 26.71 35.10
CA LEU A 182 3.72 26.16 36.47
C LEU A 182 2.48 25.35 36.88
N HIS A 183 1.41 25.35 36.08
CA HIS A 183 0.21 24.58 36.39
C HIS A 183 0.43 23.09 36.12
N THR A 184 0.34 22.28 37.18
CA THR A 184 0.54 20.81 37.13
C THR A 184 -0.48 20.08 36.24
N ASP A 185 -1.62 20.68 35.93
CA ASP A 185 -2.62 20.10 35.02
C ASP A 185 -2.36 20.43 33.53
N PHE A 186 -1.25 21.13 33.22
CA PHE A 186 -0.97 21.67 31.90
C PHE A 186 0.33 21.12 31.28
N ILE A 187 1.33 21.95 30.94
CA ILE A 187 2.55 21.52 30.25
C ILE A 187 3.53 20.82 31.21
N LEU A 188 3.71 21.35 32.43
CA LEU A 188 4.61 20.77 33.43
C LEU A 188 4.17 19.37 33.88
N GLY A 189 2.85 19.17 34.02
CA GLY A 189 2.28 17.85 34.29
C GLY A 189 2.61 16.82 33.22
N ASP A 190 2.45 17.19 31.95
CA ASP A 190 2.74 16.29 30.82
C ASP A 190 4.23 15.94 30.74
N LEU A 191 5.12 16.91 30.94
CA LEU A 191 6.58 16.74 30.96
C LEU A 191 7.05 15.77 32.05
N ASN A 192 6.42 15.78 33.21
CA ASN A 192 6.82 14.96 34.35
C ASN A 192 6.03 13.65 34.49
N GLY A 193 4.83 13.55 33.92
CA GLY A 193 3.88 12.48 34.23
C GLY A 193 3.62 11.44 33.14
N ILE A 194 3.84 11.76 31.85
CA ILE A 194 3.43 10.86 30.76
C ILE A 194 4.51 9.83 30.43
N ILE A 195 5.75 10.26 30.22
CA ILE A 195 6.88 9.37 29.91
C ILE A 195 7.59 9.02 31.23
N ASP A 196 7.88 7.74 31.43
CA ASP A 196 8.64 7.24 32.58
C ASP A 196 10.08 7.79 32.58
N GLU A 197 10.62 8.16 33.75
CA GLU A 197 11.98 8.69 33.87
C GLU A 197 13.05 7.75 33.32
N ASP A 198 12.86 6.42 33.40
CA ASP A 198 13.82 5.47 32.84
C ASP A 198 13.88 5.53 31.32
N ASP A 199 12.77 5.85 30.64
CA ASP A 199 12.74 6.02 29.19
C ASP A 199 13.50 7.29 28.76
N TRP A 200 13.56 8.32 29.61
CA TRP A 200 14.35 9.54 29.34
C TRP A 200 15.88 9.33 29.44
N LYS A 201 16.36 8.21 29.99
CA LYS A 201 17.81 7.92 30.11
C LYS A 201 18.45 7.43 28.81
N GLU A 202 17.64 7.00 27.85
CA GLU A 202 18.09 6.54 26.53
C GLU A 202 17.87 7.64 25.48
N VAL A 203 18.92 7.98 24.74
CA VAL A 203 18.89 9.10 23.79
C VAL A 203 17.93 8.86 22.62
N GLU A 204 17.62 7.60 22.35
CA GLU A 204 16.65 7.15 21.36
C GLU A 204 15.23 7.67 21.64
N VAL A 205 14.90 8.06 22.88
CA VAL A 205 13.59 8.62 23.24
C VAL A 205 13.26 9.85 22.41
N ILE A 206 14.27 10.69 22.15
CA ILE A 206 14.15 11.94 21.40
C ILE A 206 13.73 11.64 19.95
N GLY A 207 14.28 10.57 19.38
CA GLY A 207 13.92 10.08 18.06
C GLY A 207 12.46 9.65 17.97
N TRP A 208 11.96 8.92 18.97
CA TRP A 208 10.56 8.48 19.05
C TRP A 208 9.60 9.65 19.24
N ILE A 209 9.90 10.59 20.15
CA ILE A 209 9.09 11.78 20.40
C ILE A 209 8.87 12.56 19.08
N TYR A 210 9.95 12.79 18.33
CA TYR A 210 9.85 13.49 17.04
C TYR A 210 9.05 12.72 15.98
N GLN A 211 9.20 11.40 15.93
CA GLN A 211 8.40 10.57 15.02
C GLN A 211 6.90 10.77 15.25
N TYR A 212 6.46 10.72 16.51
CA TYR A 212 5.05 10.91 16.85
C TYR A 212 4.60 12.35 16.64
N TYR A 213 5.48 13.34 16.87
CA TYR A 213 5.21 14.73 16.55
C TYR A 213 4.83 14.94 15.07
N VAL A 214 5.52 14.28 14.12
CA VAL A 214 5.29 14.47 12.67
C VAL A 214 4.20 13.55 12.11
N ALA A 215 3.77 12.52 12.84
CA ALA A 215 2.82 11.50 12.37
C ALA A 215 1.50 12.10 11.84
N THR A 216 0.95 13.11 12.51
CA THR A 216 -0.30 13.80 12.11
C THR A 216 -0.16 14.54 10.78
N MET A 217 0.97 15.24 10.57
CA MET A 217 1.26 15.89 9.29
C MET A 217 1.41 14.87 8.16
N LYS A 218 2.09 13.76 8.43
CA LYS A 218 2.25 12.66 7.48
C LYS A 218 0.88 12.14 7.02
N GLU A 219 -0.03 11.83 7.95
CA GLU A 219 -1.38 11.37 7.61
C GLU A 219 -2.15 12.34 6.71
N LYS A 220 -2.04 13.65 6.98
CA LYS A 220 -2.65 14.69 6.15
C LYS A 220 -2.12 14.64 4.71
N VAL A 221 -0.80 14.58 4.53
CA VAL A 221 -0.16 14.48 3.21
C VAL A 221 -0.59 13.21 2.47
N PHE A 222 -0.68 12.07 3.15
CA PHE A 222 -1.16 10.82 2.55
C PHE A 222 -2.65 10.86 2.17
N LYS A 223 -3.50 11.56 2.93
CA LYS A 223 -4.91 11.82 2.56
C LYS A 223 -5.00 12.70 1.32
N ASP A 224 -4.16 13.72 1.19
CA ASP A 224 -4.13 14.61 0.03
C ASP A 224 -3.60 13.93 -1.24
N LEU A 225 -2.61 13.04 -1.10
CA LEU A 225 -2.14 12.17 -2.19
C LEU A 225 -3.26 11.29 -2.77
N LYS A 226 -4.16 10.75 -1.92
CA LYS A 226 -5.33 9.98 -2.38
C LYS A 226 -6.30 10.83 -3.20
N LYS A 227 -6.28 12.15 -3.04
CA LYS A 227 -7.01 13.14 -3.85
C LYS A 227 -6.23 13.63 -5.07
N ASN A 228 -5.10 12.98 -5.41
CA ASN A 228 -4.17 13.34 -6.49
C ASN A 228 -3.48 14.71 -6.33
N ILE A 229 -3.39 15.24 -5.11
CA ILE A 229 -2.61 16.45 -4.82
C ILE A 229 -1.13 16.06 -4.71
N LYS A 230 -0.25 16.77 -5.41
CA LYS A 230 1.20 16.53 -5.40
C LYS A 230 1.83 17.06 -4.12
N ILE A 231 2.91 16.42 -3.66
CA ILE A 231 3.63 16.86 -2.46
C ILE A 231 4.39 18.14 -2.79
N SER A 232 4.09 19.23 -2.07
CA SER A 232 4.84 20.49 -2.14
C SER A 232 6.20 20.36 -1.45
N LYS A 233 7.14 21.27 -1.72
CA LYS A 233 8.51 21.20 -1.16
C LYS A 233 8.51 21.21 0.38
N GLU A 234 7.60 21.97 1.00
CA GLU A 234 7.45 22.09 2.45
C GLU A 234 6.95 20.79 3.10
N ASN A 235 6.25 19.95 2.32
CA ASN A 235 5.68 18.70 2.79
C ASN A 235 6.53 17.46 2.45
N ILE A 236 7.67 17.63 1.73
CA ILE A 236 8.59 16.53 1.42
C ILE A 236 9.05 15.83 2.71
N PRO A 237 9.55 16.54 3.76
CA PRO A 237 10.01 15.89 4.98
C PRO A 237 8.94 14.99 5.61
N ALA A 238 7.71 15.49 5.75
CA ALA A 238 6.60 14.73 6.32
C ALA A 238 6.21 13.50 5.49
N ALA A 239 6.30 13.59 4.15
CA ALA A 239 5.96 12.50 3.26
C ALA A 239 6.99 11.36 3.27
N THR A 240 8.28 11.70 3.42
CA THR A 240 9.39 10.76 3.22
C THR A 240 9.99 10.21 4.50
N GLN A 241 9.62 10.75 5.66
CA GLN A 241 10.21 10.34 6.93
C GLN A 241 9.81 8.91 7.31
N LEU A 242 10.83 8.05 7.43
CA LEU A 242 10.71 6.65 7.84
C LEU A 242 11.84 6.33 8.83
N PHE A 243 11.51 5.64 9.91
CA PHE A 243 12.48 5.23 10.92
C PHE A 243 13.21 3.96 10.50
N THR A 244 14.51 3.90 10.80
CA THR A 244 15.34 2.71 10.61
C THR A 244 15.44 1.95 11.93
N PRO A 245 14.87 0.73 12.05
CA PRO A 245 14.96 -0.05 13.28
C PRO A 245 16.41 -0.28 13.70
N HIS A 246 16.63 -0.31 15.01
CA HIS A 246 17.97 -0.38 15.59
C HIS A 246 18.80 -1.55 15.05
N TRP A 247 18.23 -2.75 14.90
CA TRP A 247 18.95 -3.91 14.38
C TRP A 247 19.39 -3.75 12.91
N ILE A 248 18.61 -3.05 12.07
CA ILE A 248 19.02 -2.72 10.70
C ILE A 248 20.12 -1.67 10.72
N VAL A 249 20.02 -0.66 11.59
CA VAL A 249 21.11 0.32 11.76
C VAL A 249 22.41 -0.38 12.10
N ARG A 250 22.39 -1.29 13.09
CA ARG A 250 23.53 -2.12 13.48
C ARG A 250 24.04 -2.93 12.29
N TYR A 251 23.17 -3.67 11.62
CA TYR A 251 23.51 -4.45 10.43
C TYR A 251 24.23 -3.61 9.36
N LEU A 252 23.73 -2.41 9.03
CA LEU A 252 24.32 -1.55 8.02
C LEU A 252 25.68 -0.99 8.47
N VAL A 253 25.78 -0.50 9.70
CA VAL A 253 27.01 0.12 10.25
C VAL A 253 28.11 -0.92 10.46
N GLU A 254 27.79 -2.06 11.08
CA GLU A 254 28.75 -3.13 11.34
C GLU A 254 29.29 -3.74 10.02
N ASN A 255 28.44 -3.92 9.00
CA ASN A 255 28.86 -4.44 7.68
C ASN A 255 29.46 -3.40 6.73
N SER A 256 29.60 -2.13 7.14
CA SER A 256 30.25 -1.08 6.34
C SER A 256 31.44 -0.45 7.09
N LEU A 257 31.19 0.30 8.17
CA LEU A 257 32.23 0.85 9.04
C LEU A 257 33.03 -0.26 9.72
N GLY A 258 32.33 -1.17 10.39
CA GLY A 258 32.97 -2.29 11.08
C GLY A 258 33.81 -3.13 10.12
N ARG A 259 33.26 -3.43 8.94
CA ARG A 259 33.99 -4.13 7.87
C ARG A 259 35.25 -3.39 7.40
N LEU A 260 35.17 -2.08 7.14
CA LEU A 260 36.35 -1.29 6.76
C LEU A 260 37.45 -1.35 7.83
N TRP A 261 37.07 -1.28 9.11
CA TRP A 261 37.98 -1.41 10.23
C TRP A 261 38.61 -2.80 10.30
N MET A 262 37.80 -3.86 10.26
CA MET A 262 38.27 -5.26 10.31
C MET A 262 39.22 -5.61 9.16
N LEU A 263 39.05 -5.01 7.97
CA LEU A 263 40.02 -5.18 6.88
C LEU A 263 41.39 -4.59 7.23
N ASN A 264 41.43 -3.43 7.89
CA ASN A 264 42.67 -2.77 8.29
C ASN A 264 43.25 -3.32 9.60
N ARG A 265 42.43 -3.97 10.45
CA ARG A 265 42.81 -4.61 11.70
C ARG A 265 42.18 -6.02 11.83
N PRO A 266 42.62 -7.02 11.05
CA PRO A 266 41.99 -8.36 11.03
C PRO A 266 42.00 -9.12 12.37
N HIS A 267 42.84 -8.69 13.31
CA HIS A 267 42.98 -9.28 14.65
C HIS A 267 42.27 -8.49 15.76
N SER A 268 41.58 -7.38 15.42
CA SER A 268 40.74 -6.63 16.36
C SER A 268 39.71 -7.55 17.02
N ARG A 269 39.40 -7.31 18.30
CA ARG A 269 38.36 -8.05 19.02
C ARG A 269 36.99 -7.39 18.91
N LEU A 270 36.89 -6.24 18.25
CA LEU A 270 35.62 -5.52 18.10
C LEU A 270 34.54 -6.34 17.40
N PHE A 271 34.90 -7.35 16.60
CA PHE A 271 33.91 -8.25 16.00
C PHE A 271 33.06 -9.01 17.05
N GLU A 272 33.56 -9.19 18.27
CA GLU A 272 32.80 -9.80 19.38
C GLU A 272 31.64 -8.91 19.84
N GLN A 273 31.69 -7.59 19.57
CA GLN A 273 30.66 -6.61 19.90
C GLN A 273 29.72 -6.32 18.70
N MET A 274 30.08 -6.79 17.50
CA MET A 274 29.34 -6.58 16.25
C MET A 274 28.48 -7.80 15.89
N GLU A 275 27.36 -7.97 16.61
CA GLU A 275 26.46 -9.14 16.48
C GLU A 275 25.90 -9.39 15.07
N TYR A 276 25.76 -8.34 14.26
CA TYR A 276 25.24 -8.39 12.90
C TYR A 276 26.34 -8.37 11.83
N TYR A 277 27.62 -8.32 12.21
CA TYR A 277 28.74 -8.37 11.27
C TYR A 277 28.84 -9.74 10.59
N ILE A 278 28.83 -9.74 9.25
CA ILE A 278 28.97 -10.94 8.46
C ILE A 278 30.39 -11.05 7.93
N LYS A 279 31.14 -12.01 8.48
CA LYS A 279 32.51 -12.29 8.05
C LYS A 279 32.53 -12.79 6.60
N PRO A 280 33.35 -12.21 5.70
CA PRO A 280 33.51 -12.72 4.35
C PRO A 280 34.18 -14.10 4.35
N GLU A 281 33.79 -14.96 3.42
CA GLU A 281 34.44 -16.26 3.19
C GLU A 281 35.77 -16.10 2.42
N GLN A 282 35.85 -15.10 1.55
CA GLN A 282 37.03 -14.84 0.74
C GLN A 282 37.93 -13.78 1.40
N PRO A 283 39.26 -13.97 1.42
CA PRO A 283 40.17 -12.92 1.85
C PRO A 283 40.15 -11.76 0.84
N GLU A 284 39.99 -10.54 1.34
CA GLU A 284 40.00 -9.32 0.56
C GLU A 284 41.37 -8.64 0.71
N THR A 285 42.14 -8.54 -0.37
CA THR A 285 43.52 -8.03 -0.32
C THR A 285 43.65 -6.58 -0.80
N ASP A 286 42.76 -6.15 -1.70
CA ASP A 286 42.75 -4.82 -2.30
C ASP A 286 41.65 -3.94 -1.67
N PHE A 287 41.98 -3.29 -0.55
CA PHE A 287 41.08 -2.43 0.21
C PHE A 287 41.75 -1.10 0.60
N LEU A 288 40.93 -0.10 0.93
CA LEU A 288 41.39 1.21 1.37
C LEU A 288 42.18 1.11 2.68
N LYS A 289 43.42 1.62 2.68
CA LYS A 289 44.29 1.60 3.85
C LYS A 289 43.99 2.78 4.76
N ILE A 290 43.74 2.50 6.03
CA ILE A 290 43.44 3.48 7.08
C ILE A 290 44.53 3.36 8.15
N ASN A 291 45.25 4.45 8.40
CA ASN A 291 46.34 4.44 9.37
C ASN A 291 45.83 4.68 10.79
N SER A 292 44.91 5.65 10.95
CA SER A 292 44.31 6.01 12.23
C SER A 292 42.79 6.19 12.13
N PRO A 293 42.06 6.09 13.26
CA PRO A 293 40.61 6.30 13.26
C PRO A 293 40.18 7.69 12.74
N GLU A 294 40.98 8.75 12.93
CA GLU A 294 40.66 10.12 12.47
C GLU A 294 40.54 10.25 10.95
N GLU A 295 41.17 9.34 10.18
CA GLU A 295 41.07 9.37 8.72
C GLU A 295 39.66 8.96 8.24
N ILE A 296 38.89 8.19 9.01
CA ILE A 296 37.62 7.62 8.57
C ILE A 296 36.51 8.68 8.52
N LYS A 297 35.98 9.00 7.34
CA LYS A 297 34.83 9.91 7.19
C LYS A 297 33.58 9.11 6.85
N ILE A 298 32.55 9.24 7.68
CA ILE A 298 31.26 8.57 7.57
C ILE A 298 30.19 9.62 7.28
N CYS A 299 29.34 9.37 6.28
CA CYS A 299 28.23 10.25 5.97
C CYS A 299 26.89 9.51 5.99
N ASP A 300 25.89 10.14 6.61
CA ASP A 300 24.48 9.87 6.32
C ASP A 300 23.88 11.07 5.56
N PRO A 301 23.62 10.94 4.25
CA PRO A 301 23.16 12.03 3.40
C PRO A 301 21.64 12.28 3.47
N ALA A 302 20.92 11.56 4.33
CA ALA A 302 19.51 11.78 4.63
C ALA A 302 19.27 11.40 6.11
N CYS A 303 19.99 12.07 7.01
CA CYS A 303 20.22 11.53 8.35
C CYS A 303 18.99 11.55 9.27
N GLY A 304 17.96 12.34 8.95
CA GLY A 304 16.80 12.52 9.82
C GLY A 304 17.25 12.90 11.24
N SER A 305 16.71 12.23 12.24
CA SER A 305 17.08 12.39 13.66
C SER A 305 18.40 11.71 14.06
N GLY A 306 19.17 11.17 13.11
CA GLY A 306 20.55 10.75 13.33
C GLY A 306 20.77 9.32 13.82
N HIS A 307 19.77 8.42 13.75
CA HIS A 307 19.87 7.05 14.28
C HIS A 307 21.09 6.27 13.80
N ILE A 308 21.44 6.39 12.51
CA ILE A 308 22.64 5.78 11.93
C ILE A 308 23.91 6.39 12.53
N LEU A 309 23.96 7.72 12.64
CA LEU A 309 25.10 8.44 13.21
C LEU A 309 25.30 8.14 14.71
N ILE A 310 24.21 7.96 15.46
CA ILE A 310 24.24 7.64 16.89
C ILE A 310 24.91 6.30 17.14
N TYR A 311 24.56 5.25 16.37
CA TYR A 311 25.22 3.95 16.52
C TYR A 311 26.63 3.94 15.91
N ALA A 312 26.86 4.68 14.81
CA ALA A 312 28.20 4.87 14.27
C ALA A 312 29.14 5.56 15.28
N TYR A 313 28.64 6.50 16.07
CA TYR A 313 29.36 7.10 17.19
C TYR A 313 29.80 6.05 18.21
N ASP A 314 28.89 5.17 18.63
CA ASP A 314 29.20 4.13 19.61
C ASP A 314 30.29 3.16 19.07
N LEU A 315 30.20 2.73 17.81
CA LEU A 315 31.21 1.86 17.21
C LEU A 315 32.56 2.57 17.02
N LEU A 316 32.56 3.84 16.61
CA LEU A 316 33.79 4.64 16.55
C LEU A 316 34.42 4.80 17.93
N TYR A 317 33.61 5.01 18.98
CA TYR A 317 34.12 5.11 20.34
C TYR A 317 34.89 3.85 20.74
N SER A 318 34.34 2.66 20.46
CA SER A 318 35.04 1.39 20.70
C SER A 318 36.31 1.25 19.85
N ILE A 319 36.32 1.76 18.61
CA ILE A 319 37.52 1.78 17.74
C ILE A 319 38.63 2.65 18.35
N TYR A 320 38.32 3.88 18.76
CA TYR A 320 39.32 4.76 19.40
C TYR A 320 39.79 4.21 20.74
N GLU A 321 38.90 3.57 21.51
CA GLU A 321 39.24 2.92 22.77
C GLU A 321 40.21 1.74 22.56
N GLU A 322 39.98 0.89 21.55
CA GLU A 322 40.88 -0.22 21.20
C GLU A 322 42.27 0.28 20.74
N GLU A 323 42.35 1.41 20.03
CA GLU A 323 43.62 2.03 19.61
C GLU A 323 44.30 2.85 20.75
N GLY A 324 43.72 2.88 21.96
CA GLY A 324 44.36 3.40 23.17
C GLY A 324 44.19 4.89 23.45
N TYR A 325 43.18 5.54 22.85
CA TYR A 325 42.92 6.96 23.08
C TYR A 325 42.32 7.23 24.46
N ALA A 326 42.61 8.40 25.04
CA ALA A 326 42.04 8.80 26.32
C ALA A 326 40.53 9.07 26.19
N HIS A 327 39.71 8.47 27.07
CA HIS A 327 38.24 8.57 27.01
C HIS A 327 37.70 10.01 26.95
N SER A 328 38.41 11.00 27.52
CA SER A 328 38.03 12.41 27.49
C SER A 328 38.18 13.06 26.10
N GLU A 329 39.07 12.55 25.26
CA GLU A 329 39.39 13.11 23.92
C GLU A 329 38.59 12.45 22.80
N ILE A 330 38.15 11.20 23.00
CA ILE A 330 37.43 10.42 21.99
C ILE A 330 36.19 11.15 21.46
N PRO A 331 35.28 11.71 22.30
CA PRO A 331 34.07 12.38 21.80
C PRO A 331 34.37 13.54 20.85
N GLU A 332 35.34 14.38 21.21
CA GLU A 332 35.77 15.52 20.39
C GLU A 332 36.35 15.08 19.05
N LYS A 333 37.20 14.04 19.06
CA LYS A 333 37.79 13.47 17.84
C LYS A 333 36.72 12.93 16.90
N ILE A 334 35.75 12.18 17.42
CA ILE A 334 34.65 11.61 16.62
C ILE A 334 33.81 12.69 15.95
N LEU A 335 33.40 13.72 16.71
CA LEU A 335 32.56 14.79 16.20
C LEU A 335 33.30 15.68 15.18
N SER A 336 34.60 15.90 15.39
CA SER A 336 35.41 16.77 14.52
C SER A 336 35.83 16.10 13.20
N HIS A 337 36.17 14.81 13.23
CA HIS A 337 36.83 14.13 12.10
C HIS A 337 35.94 13.14 11.37
N ASN A 338 35.05 12.44 12.08
CA ASN A 338 34.47 11.21 11.57
C ASN A 338 33.03 11.33 11.06
N LEU A 339 32.12 11.89 11.85
CA LEU A 339 30.68 11.82 11.57
C LEU A 339 30.18 13.03 10.80
N PHE A 340 29.47 12.78 9.70
CA PHE A 340 28.84 13.82 8.88
C PHE A 340 27.38 13.46 8.59
N GLY A 341 26.46 14.42 8.74
CA GLY A 341 25.06 14.27 8.39
C GLY A 341 24.59 15.33 7.41
N ILE A 342 23.64 14.99 6.54
CA ILE A 342 22.96 15.94 5.64
C ILE A 342 21.46 15.72 5.76
N GLU A 343 20.71 16.80 5.88
CA GLU A 343 19.26 16.79 6.05
C GLU A 343 18.64 18.04 5.41
N ILE A 344 17.43 17.93 4.87
CA ILE A 344 16.66 19.08 4.35
C ILE A 344 15.81 19.72 5.44
N ASP A 345 15.37 18.93 6.43
CA ASP A 345 14.59 19.41 7.56
C ASP A 345 15.48 19.89 8.72
N LYS A 346 15.52 21.21 8.91
CA LYS A 346 16.23 21.87 10.03
C LYS A 346 15.91 21.21 11.37
N ARG A 347 14.64 20.83 11.55
CA ARG A 347 14.08 20.25 12.77
C ARG A 347 14.67 18.89 13.10
N ALA A 348 14.88 18.04 12.09
CA ALA A 348 15.47 16.73 12.25
C ALA A 348 16.98 16.86 12.53
N ARG A 349 17.65 17.80 11.85
CA ARG A 349 19.07 18.11 12.10
C ARG A 349 19.33 18.55 13.54
N GLU A 350 18.47 19.41 14.10
CA GLU A 350 18.57 19.86 15.49
C GLU A 350 18.62 18.69 16.47
N LEU A 351 17.73 17.71 16.28
CA LEU A 351 17.64 16.52 17.11
C LEU A 351 18.82 15.59 16.93
N ALA A 352 19.28 15.38 15.69
CA ALA A 352 20.46 14.58 15.41
C ALA A 352 21.72 15.17 16.08
N ALA A 353 21.89 16.50 16.00
CA ALA A 353 22.99 17.19 16.64
C ALA A 353 22.89 17.14 18.17
N PHE A 354 21.68 17.32 18.71
CA PHE A 354 21.44 17.18 20.14
C PHE A 354 21.78 15.77 20.64
N ALA A 355 21.29 14.72 19.96
CA ALA A 355 21.54 13.33 20.35
C ALA A 355 23.03 12.98 20.34
N LEU A 356 23.79 13.41 19.33
CA LEU A 356 25.24 13.23 19.28
C LEU A 356 25.96 13.99 20.41
N THR A 357 25.50 15.21 20.72
CA THR A 357 26.04 16.00 21.83
C THR A 357 25.76 15.33 23.18
N MET A 358 24.59 14.72 23.36
CA MET A 358 24.25 13.94 24.55
C MET A 358 25.09 12.66 24.67
N LYS A 359 25.32 11.94 23.56
CA LYS A 359 26.25 10.79 23.54
C LYS A 359 27.68 11.21 23.95
N ALA A 360 28.16 12.36 23.45
CA ALA A 360 29.45 12.92 23.84
C ALA A 360 29.48 13.29 25.34
N ARG A 361 28.47 13.99 25.83
CA ARG A 361 28.35 14.40 27.24
C ARG A 361 28.21 13.22 28.21
N LYS A 362 27.57 12.11 27.79
CA LYS A 362 27.47 10.85 28.56
C LYS A 362 28.84 10.19 28.74
N LYS A 363 29.73 10.30 27.74
CA LYS A 363 31.09 9.72 27.78
C LYS A 363 32.14 10.66 28.39
N HIS A 364 31.98 11.98 28.24
CA HIS A 364 32.88 12.98 28.79
C HIS A 364 32.12 14.00 29.67
N ARG A 365 32.28 13.89 31.00
CA ARG A 365 31.52 14.70 31.97
C ARG A 365 31.68 16.22 31.80
N ASN A 366 32.86 16.68 31.37
CA ASN A 366 33.15 18.11 31.23
C ASN A 366 32.97 18.62 29.79
N PHE A 367 32.33 17.85 28.90
CA PHE A 367 32.20 18.19 27.47
C PHE A 367 31.62 19.59 27.22
N PHE A 368 30.67 20.05 28.06
CA PHE A 368 30.07 21.37 27.92
C PHE A 368 31.01 22.55 28.21
N ARG A 369 32.19 22.33 28.80
CA ARG A 369 33.17 23.42 29.03
C ARG A 369 33.89 23.84 27.75
N SER A 370 34.00 22.94 26.77
CA SER A 370 34.59 23.21 25.46
C SER A 370 33.90 22.31 24.43
N PRO A 371 32.63 22.62 24.09
CA PRO A 371 31.82 21.74 23.28
C PRO A 371 32.22 21.83 21.80
N VAL A 372 32.38 20.69 21.16
CA VAL A 372 32.52 20.59 19.71
C VAL A 372 31.14 20.39 19.07
N GLN A 373 30.88 21.17 18.02
CA GLN A 373 29.62 21.12 17.29
C GLN A 373 29.58 19.91 16.35
N PRO A 374 28.51 19.10 16.36
CA PRO A 374 28.35 18.01 15.41
C PRO A 374 28.29 18.50 13.95
N ASN A 375 28.95 17.77 13.05
CA ASN A 375 29.01 18.06 11.62
C ASN A 375 27.71 17.64 10.90
N ILE A 376 26.60 18.35 11.12
CA ILE A 376 25.32 18.11 10.44
C ILE A 376 24.90 19.33 9.62
N CYS A 377 24.82 19.14 8.30
CA CYS A 377 24.47 20.18 7.34
C CYS A 377 22.97 20.16 7.03
N VAL A 378 22.31 21.32 7.16
CA VAL A 378 20.96 21.52 6.64
C VAL A 378 21.08 22.09 5.23
N LEU A 379 20.43 21.46 4.26
CA LEU A 379 20.36 21.97 2.91
C LEU A 379 19.27 23.05 2.83
N GLN A 380 19.67 24.26 2.47
CA GLN A 380 18.82 25.44 2.41
C GLN A 380 18.91 26.07 1.04
N SER A 381 17.75 26.46 0.51
CA SER A 381 17.68 27.12 -0.79
C SER A 381 18.27 28.51 -0.73
N ILE A 382 19.34 28.72 -1.49
CA ILE A 382 20.05 29.99 -1.61
C ILE A 382 20.02 30.42 -3.07
N SER A 383 19.43 31.58 -3.32
CA SER A 383 19.39 32.21 -4.63
C SER A 383 20.12 33.55 -4.61
N PHE A 384 20.59 33.93 -5.79
CA PHE A 384 21.30 35.19 -6.03
C PHE A 384 20.55 35.94 -7.12
N GLU A 385 20.39 37.25 -6.93
CA GLU A 385 19.98 38.12 -8.04
C GLU A 385 21.13 38.22 -9.06
N ASP A 386 20.82 38.29 -10.34
CA ASP A 386 21.83 38.26 -11.42
C ASP A 386 22.88 39.38 -11.26
N ASP A 387 22.44 40.59 -10.91
CA ASP A 387 23.31 41.74 -10.72
C ASP A 387 24.13 41.66 -9.41
N GLU A 388 23.56 41.04 -8.36
CA GLU A 388 24.21 40.82 -7.07
C GLU A 388 25.45 39.92 -7.26
N LEU A 389 25.26 38.76 -7.89
CA LEU A 389 26.33 37.78 -8.06
C LEU A 389 27.41 38.29 -9.01
N ARG A 390 27.03 38.96 -10.11
CA ARG A 390 27.99 39.56 -11.06
C ARG A 390 28.87 40.61 -10.39
N SER A 391 28.28 41.49 -9.58
CA SER A 391 29.01 42.54 -8.86
C SER A 391 29.99 41.95 -7.84
N TYR A 392 29.57 40.90 -7.14
CA TYR A 392 30.42 40.18 -6.21
C TYR A 392 31.61 39.48 -6.88
N ILE A 393 31.36 38.75 -7.99
CA ILE A 393 32.41 38.09 -8.78
C ILE A 393 33.45 39.10 -9.31
N ALA A 394 32.99 40.24 -9.82
CA ALA A 394 33.88 41.28 -10.35
C ALA A 394 34.79 41.90 -9.27
N THR A 395 34.37 41.87 -8.00
CA THR A 395 35.09 42.53 -6.90
C THR A 395 36.12 41.63 -6.21
N ILE A 396 35.88 40.31 -6.14
CA ILE A 396 36.75 39.37 -5.41
C ILE A 396 37.94 38.91 -6.26
N ASP A 397 37.66 38.09 -7.27
CA ASP A 397 38.62 37.55 -8.24
C ASP A 397 37.85 36.77 -9.31
N SER A 398 37.76 37.32 -10.52
CA SER A 398 37.03 36.67 -11.62
C SER A 398 37.63 35.34 -12.06
N ASN A 399 38.92 35.08 -11.80
CA ASN A 399 39.55 33.80 -12.13
C ASN A 399 39.17 32.68 -11.16
N LEU A 400 38.86 33.02 -9.91
CA LEU A 400 38.38 32.06 -8.90
C LEU A 400 36.97 31.56 -9.24
N PHE A 401 36.11 32.43 -9.78
CA PHE A 401 34.72 32.13 -10.16
C PHE A 401 34.60 31.64 -11.61
N ASN A 402 35.23 30.50 -11.90
CA ASN A 402 35.07 29.81 -13.17
C ASN A 402 33.63 29.32 -13.41
N THR A 403 33.35 28.82 -14.61
CA THR A 403 32.01 28.34 -15.02
C THR A 403 31.46 27.25 -14.10
N GLU A 404 32.29 26.34 -13.61
CA GLU A 404 31.85 25.26 -12.73
C GLU A 404 31.50 25.77 -11.32
N LEU A 405 32.22 26.79 -10.81
CA LEU A 405 31.90 27.41 -9.52
C LEU A 405 30.58 28.17 -9.61
N GLN A 406 30.40 28.97 -10.67
CA GLN A 406 29.15 29.68 -10.90
C GLN A 406 27.96 28.72 -11.04
N ARG A 407 28.12 27.62 -11.79
CA ARG A 407 27.10 26.57 -11.88
C ARG A 407 26.80 25.95 -10.52
N THR A 408 27.84 25.68 -9.72
CA THR A 408 27.67 25.17 -8.35
C THR A 408 26.87 26.14 -7.50
N LEU A 409 27.14 27.45 -7.56
CA LEU A 409 26.40 28.46 -6.80
C LEU A 409 24.90 28.47 -7.15
N LEU A 410 24.58 28.36 -8.44
CA LEU A 410 23.19 28.39 -8.93
C LEU A 410 22.41 27.09 -8.64
N GLN A 411 23.08 25.95 -8.43
CA GLN A 411 22.43 24.67 -8.13
C GLN A 411 21.65 24.67 -6.81
N PHE A 412 22.00 25.56 -5.87
CA PHE A 412 21.40 25.59 -4.53
C PHE A 412 20.13 26.43 -4.43
N GLY A 413 19.62 27.01 -5.53
CA GLY A 413 18.34 27.72 -5.53
C GLY A 413 17.12 26.85 -5.19
N GLU A 414 17.24 25.53 -5.32
CA GLU A 414 16.20 24.53 -5.03
C GLU A 414 16.72 23.41 -4.11
N ALA A 415 17.69 23.72 -3.23
CA ALA A 415 18.29 22.75 -2.31
C ALA A 415 17.27 22.13 -1.33
N ASP A 416 16.26 22.90 -0.91
CA ASP A 416 15.13 22.43 -0.09
C ASP A 416 14.18 21.46 -0.83
N ASN A 417 14.32 21.35 -2.16
CA ASN A 417 13.50 20.49 -3.02
C ASN A 417 14.29 19.28 -3.56
N PHE A 418 15.55 19.48 -3.96
CA PHE A 418 16.42 18.43 -4.51
C PHE A 418 17.22 17.69 -3.44
N GLY A 419 17.52 18.36 -2.33
CA GLY A 419 18.31 17.82 -1.23
C GLY A 419 19.67 17.28 -1.69
N SER A 420 20.08 16.15 -1.12
CA SER A 420 21.39 15.55 -1.36
C SER A 420 21.61 15.04 -2.78
N LEU A 421 20.58 15.04 -3.64
CA LEU A 421 20.71 14.70 -5.05
C LEU A 421 21.51 15.73 -5.85
N ILE A 422 21.74 16.93 -5.31
CA ILE A 422 22.61 17.92 -5.94
C ILE A 422 24.03 17.36 -6.07
N ARG A 423 24.59 17.48 -7.28
CA ARG A 423 25.99 17.14 -7.61
C ARG A 423 26.74 18.43 -7.88
N PRO A 424 27.58 18.91 -6.93
CA PRO A 424 28.40 20.09 -7.14
C PRO A 424 29.22 19.95 -8.43
N ALA A 425 29.18 20.96 -9.27
CA ALA A 425 29.92 20.96 -10.53
C ALA A 425 31.43 21.16 -10.30
N THR A 426 31.78 21.92 -9.25
CA THR A 426 33.17 22.13 -8.81
C THR A 426 33.67 21.02 -7.90
N THR A 427 34.93 20.59 -8.10
CA THR A 427 35.57 19.54 -7.29
C THR A 427 36.35 20.07 -6.08
N ASN A 428 36.89 21.28 -6.14
CA ASN A 428 37.81 21.84 -5.11
C ASN A 428 37.08 22.79 -4.15
N VAL A 429 35.86 22.44 -3.75
CA VAL A 429 34.98 23.31 -2.95
C VAL A 429 35.63 23.73 -1.63
N SER A 430 36.31 22.80 -0.94
CA SER A 430 36.95 23.06 0.35
C SER A 430 38.05 24.10 0.25
N ASP A 431 38.91 24.02 -0.78
CA ASP A 431 40.01 24.96 -1.00
C ASP A 431 39.50 26.37 -1.33
N ILE A 432 38.50 26.46 -2.22
CA ILE A 432 37.87 27.73 -2.60
C ILE A 432 37.24 28.40 -1.39
N ARG A 433 36.55 27.62 -0.54
CA ARG A 433 35.93 28.14 0.68
C ARG A 433 36.99 28.67 1.65
N HIS A 434 38.14 28.01 1.80
CA HIS A 434 39.24 28.48 2.62
C HIS A 434 39.77 29.84 2.12
N ILE A 435 40.03 29.96 0.82
CA ILE A 435 40.49 31.21 0.18
C ILE A 435 39.49 32.35 0.41
N LEU A 436 38.19 32.08 0.30
CA LEU A 436 37.17 33.09 0.48
C LEU A 436 36.99 33.51 1.95
N ASN A 437 37.10 32.58 2.90
CA ASN A 437 37.02 32.90 4.33
C ASN A 437 38.10 33.89 4.80
N GLU A 438 39.26 33.93 4.13
CA GLU A 438 40.36 34.85 4.46
C GLU A 438 40.12 36.29 3.94
N LYS A 439 39.09 36.52 3.11
CA LYS A 439 38.80 37.84 2.53
C LYS A 439 38.02 38.72 3.52
N ASN A 440 38.51 39.94 3.75
CA ASN A 440 37.83 40.93 4.59
C ASN A 440 36.95 41.87 3.75
N LEU A 441 35.63 41.81 3.94
CA LEU A 441 34.63 42.63 3.23
C LEU A 441 33.80 43.52 4.16
N SER A 442 34.27 43.76 5.38
CA SER A 442 33.56 44.52 6.42
C SER A 442 33.16 45.96 6.00
N GLY A 443 33.85 46.56 5.02
CA GLY A 443 33.56 47.91 4.52
C GLY A 443 32.38 48.02 3.53
N ASN A 444 31.78 46.92 3.08
CA ASN A 444 30.64 46.95 2.14
C ASN A 444 29.56 45.94 2.57
N LEU A 445 28.49 46.45 3.20
CA LEU A 445 27.39 45.64 3.73
C LEU A 445 26.73 44.74 2.67
N THR A 446 26.51 45.26 1.46
CA THR A 446 25.86 44.52 0.36
C THR A 446 26.72 43.35 -0.10
N LEU A 447 28.02 43.59 -0.36
CA LEU A 447 28.95 42.52 -0.73
C LEU A 447 29.14 41.49 0.40
N LEU A 448 29.07 41.94 1.65
CA LEU A 448 29.18 41.06 2.82
C LEU A 448 27.97 40.11 2.93
N THR A 449 26.76 40.56 2.59
CA THR A 449 25.58 39.68 2.50
C THR A 449 25.76 38.62 1.42
N THR A 450 26.18 39.00 0.21
CA THR A 450 26.43 38.06 -0.89
C THR A 450 27.57 37.10 -0.57
N HIS A 451 28.64 37.58 0.06
CA HIS A 451 29.77 36.77 0.51
C HIS A 451 29.33 35.65 1.45
N ARG A 452 28.48 35.97 2.44
CA ARG A 452 27.90 34.97 3.36
C ARG A 452 27.09 33.92 2.61
N LYS A 453 26.20 34.33 1.70
CA LYS A 453 25.45 33.40 0.83
C LYS A 453 26.38 32.47 0.05
N VAL A 454 27.47 32.99 -0.53
CA VAL A 454 28.46 32.19 -1.27
C VAL A 454 29.14 31.18 -0.35
N LEU A 455 29.61 31.61 0.84
CA LEU A 455 30.23 30.70 1.81
C LEU A 455 29.27 29.61 2.30
N ASP A 456 27.99 29.94 2.50
CA ASP A 456 26.96 28.98 2.89
C ASP A 456 26.70 27.95 1.79
N VAL A 457 26.64 28.37 0.53
CA VAL A 457 26.55 27.44 -0.60
C VAL A 457 27.77 26.53 -0.67
N LEU A 458 28.99 27.07 -0.52
CA LEU A 458 30.20 26.27 -0.55
C LEU A 458 30.29 25.30 0.64
N LYS A 459 29.76 25.67 1.81
CA LYS A 459 29.62 24.74 2.94
C LYS A 459 28.70 23.58 2.58
N GLN A 460 27.53 23.84 2.01
CA GLN A 460 26.59 22.79 1.61
C GLN A 460 27.17 21.92 0.48
N ALA A 461 27.83 22.53 -0.51
CA ALA A 461 28.50 21.82 -1.61
C ALA A 461 29.65 20.93 -1.12
N ASP A 462 30.42 21.37 -0.12
CA ASP A 462 31.50 20.58 0.46
C ASP A 462 31.00 19.29 1.15
N TYR A 463 29.83 19.34 1.80
CA TYR A 463 29.18 18.13 2.33
C TYR A 463 28.70 17.19 1.23
N LEU A 464 28.36 17.71 0.05
CA LEU A 464 27.95 16.92 -1.11
C LEU A 464 29.13 16.40 -1.95
N SER A 465 30.36 16.80 -1.65
CA SER A 465 31.55 16.36 -2.37
C SER A 465 31.93 14.89 -2.09
N PRO A 466 32.56 14.19 -3.06
CA PRO A 466 32.89 12.76 -2.92
C PRO A 466 34.12 12.51 -2.04
N LYS A 467 33.96 12.61 -0.72
CA LYS A 467 35.09 12.52 0.25
C LYS A 467 34.93 11.45 1.33
N TYR A 468 33.86 10.66 1.30
CA TYR A 468 33.51 9.76 2.41
C TYR A 468 34.02 8.34 2.19
N HIS A 469 34.60 7.74 3.24
CA HIS A 469 35.05 6.35 3.23
C HIS A 469 33.88 5.38 3.42
N VAL A 470 32.87 5.80 4.18
CA VAL A 470 31.65 5.05 4.43
C VAL A 470 30.44 5.96 4.25
N VAL A 471 29.43 5.51 3.51
CA VAL A 471 28.15 6.24 3.38
C VAL A 471 27.01 5.31 3.71
N ILE A 472 26.21 5.66 4.73
CA ILE A 472 25.12 4.81 5.21
C ILE A 472 23.84 5.62 5.22
N ALA A 473 22.76 5.12 4.63
CA ALA A 473 21.53 5.89 4.50
C ALA A 473 20.26 5.04 4.55
N ASN A 474 19.18 5.63 5.08
CA ASN A 474 17.81 5.26 4.72
C ASN A 474 17.23 6.39 3.86
N PRO A 475 17.41 6.36 2.52
CA PRO A 475 16.98 7.45 1.65
C PRO A 475 15.46 7.65 1.64
N PRO A 476 14.97 8.82 1.19
CA PRO A 476 13.54 9.11 1.11
C PRO A 476 12.82 8.27 0.04
N TYR A 477 11.62 7.76 0.35
CA TYR A 477 10.81 6.94 -0.57
C TYR A 477 9.66 7.76 -1.15
N MET A 478 9.64 7.97 -2.47
CA MET A 478 8.58 8.74 -3.13
C MET A 478 8.46 8.36 -4.60
N GLY A 479 7.43 7.57 -4.93
CA GLY A 479 7.15 7.20 -6.31
C GLY A 479 6.71 8.38 -7.17
N SER A 480 6.84 8.24 -8.49
CA SER A 480 6.55 9.28 -9.50
C SER A 480 5.19 10.00 -9.38
N LYS A 481 4.19 9.41 -8.71
CA LYS A 481 2.90 10.06 -8.44
C LYS A 481 2.99 11.13 -7.36
N GLY A 482 3.92 11.06 -6.42
CA GLY A 482 4.10 12.06 -5.35
C GLY A 482 4.99 13.24 -5.74
N ILE A 483 5.91 13.03 -6.70
CA ILE A 483 6.95 13.99 -7.09
C ILE A 483 6.36 15.25 -7.75
N ASN A 484 6.82 16.43 -7.32
CA ASN A 484 6.44 17.73 -7.89
C ASN A 484 7.09 17.98 -9.28
N PRO A 485 6.56 18.91 -10.10
CA PRO A 485 7.06 19.12 -11.46
C PRO A 485 8.55 19.49 -11.57
N LYS A 486 9.08 20.33 -10.67
CA LYS A 486 10.49 20.76 -10.69
C LYS A 486 11.43 19.60 -10.38
N LEU A 487 11.16 18.86 -9.30
CA LEU A 487 11.93 17.66 -8.94
C LEU A 487 11.85 16.59 -10.02
N LYS A 488 10.68 16.42 -10.66
CA LYS A 488 10.51 15.49 -11.78
C LYS A 488 11.40 15.86 -12.97
N ALA A 489 11.45 17.14 -13.35
CA ALA A 489 12.33 17.61 -14.42
C ALA A 489 13.80 17.39 -14.06
N PHE A 490 14.20 17.77 -12.84
CA PHE A 490 15.56 17.56 -12.34
C PHE A 490 16.00 16.08 -12.40
N LEU A 491 15.14 15.15 -11.99
CA LEU A 491 15.39 13.71 -12.08
C LEU A 491 15.48 13.21 -13.54
N GLN A 492 14.68 13.77 -14.45
CA GLN A 492 14.75 13.42 -15.87
C GLN A 492 16.08 13.82 -16.49
N ASP A 493 16.59 15.00 -16.13
CA ASP A 493 17.80 15.59 -16.70
C ASP A 493 19.09 15.03 -16.08
N ASN A 494 19.08 14.70 -14.79
CA ASN A 494 20.30 14.32 -14.05
C ASN A 494 20.36 12.84 -13.64
N TYR A 495 19.22 12.13 -13.65
CA TYR A 495 19.07 10.76 -13.15
C TYR A 495 18.24 9.89 -14.11
N THR A 496 18.43 10.07 -15.43
CA THR A 496 17.56 9.52 -16.47
C THR A 496 17.29 8.01 -16.35
N ASP A 497 18.28 7.26 -15.88
CA ASP A 497 18.25 5.80 -15.75
C ASP A 497 17.59 5.29 -14.45
N VAL A 498 17.42 6.17 -13.47
CA VAL A 498 16.91 5.85 -12.12
C VAL A 498 15.78 6.78 -11.66
N LYS A 499 15.18 7.54 -12.58
CA LYS A 499 14.10 8.52 -12.34
C LYS A 499 12.74 7.95 -11.91
N SER A 500 12.63 6.63 -11.77
CA SER A 500 11.37 5.94 -11.51
C SER A 500 10.87 6.17 -10.07
N ASP A 501 11.78 6.31 -9.12
CA ASP A 501 11.53 6.60 -7.71
C ASP A 501 12.66 7.48 -7.14
N LEU A 502 12.40 8.16 -6.03
CA LEU A 502 13.37 9.02 -5.38
C LEU A 502 14.52 8.21 -4.74
N PHE A 503 14.21 7.07 -4.10
CA PHE A 503 15.23 6.25 -3.44
C PHE A 503 16.26 5.72 -4.45
N SER A 504 15.85 5.41 -5.70
CA SER A 504 16.77 4.90 -6.73
C SER A 504 17.74 5.98 -7.23
N ALA A 505 17.30 7.24 -7.29
CA ALA A 505 18.19 8.37 -7.54
C ALA A 505 19.18 8.56 -6.39
N PHE A 506 18.75 8.36 -5.15
CA PHE A 506 19.64 8.38 -3.98
C PHE A 506 20.67 7.26 -3.99
N ILE A 507 20.32 6.03 -4.40
CA ILE A 507 21.30 4.95 -4.57
C ILE A 507 22.43 5.41 -5.51
N GLU A 508 22.07 5.96 -6.69
CA GLU A 508 23.06 6.45 -7.64
C GLU A 508 23.88 7.62 -7.09
N ARG A 509 23.23 8.53 -6.34
CA ARG A 509 23.89 9.67 -5.73
C ARG A 509 24.90 9.25 -4.68
N ILE A 510 24.52 8.36 -3.77
CA ILE A 510 25.34 7.83 -2.68
C ILE A 510 26.56 7.09 -3.24
N MET A 511 26.35 6.26 -4.26
CA MET A 511 27.43 5.60 -4.99
C MET A 511 28.49 6.59 -5.53
N GLY A 512 28.08 7.81 -5.87
CA GLY A 512 28.97 8.89 -6.31
C GLY A 512 29.55 9.76 -5.18
N MET A 513 29.11 9.62 -3.92
CA MET A 513 29.67 10.34 -2.76
C MET A 513 30.78 9.55 -2.05
N THR A 514 30.80 8.24 -2.23
CA THR A 514 31.75 7.35 -1.58
C THR A 514 33.04 7.24 -2.36
N GLN A 515 34.17 7.30 -1.66
CA GLN A 515 35.48 7.08 -2.27
C GLN A 515 35.62 5.65 -2.82
N LYS A 516 36.48 5.49 -3.84
CA LYS A 516 36.83 4.16 -4.38
C LYS A 516 37.51 3.30 -3.31
N GLY A 517 37.06 2.05 -3.16
CA GLY A 517 37.49 1.16 -2.09
C GLY A 517 36.86 1.42 -0.72
N GLY A 518 35.85 2.29 -0.65
CA GLY A 518 34.98 2.49 0.53
C GLY A 518 33.75 1.57 0.54
N PHE A 519 32.90 1.76 1.55
CA PHE A 519 31.68 0.96 1.75
C PHE A 519 30.41 1.81 1.79
N ILE A 520 29.32 1.22 1.31
CA ILE A 520 27.99 1.83 1.33
C ILE A 520 27.04 0.89 2.07
N GLY A 521 26.19 1.42 2.93
CA GLY A 521 25.08 0.69 3.56
C GLY A 521 23.75 1.39 3.28
N MET A 522 22.75 0.70 2.75
CA MET A 522 21.46 1.33 2.43
C MET A 522 20.27 0.47 2.82
N MET A 523 19.20 1.14 3.27
CA MET A 523 17.87 0.56 3.43
C MET A 523 16.92 1.14 2.38
N THR A 524 16.36 0.32 1.50
CA THR A 524 15.52 0.80 0.39
C THR A 524 14.39 -0.18 0.07
N PRO A 525 13.35 0.24 -0.66
CA PRO A 525 12.39 -0.69 -1.22
C PRO A 525 13.07 -1.74 -2.10
N PHE A 526 12.76 -3.03 -1.96
CA PHE A 526 13.47 -4.10 -2.69
C PHE A 526 13.04 -4.25 -4.15
N ASN A 527 12.07 -3.46 -4.63
CA ASN A 527 11.55 -3.55 -6.00
C ASN A 527 12.63 -3.34 -7.09
N TRP A 528 13.72 -2.62 -6.78
CA TRP A 528 14.87 -2.46 -7.67
C TRP A 528 15.60 -3.78 -7.97
N MET A 529 15.45 -4.79 -7.12
CA MET A 529 16.03 -6.12 -7.33
C MET A 529 15.40 -6.86 -8.52
N PHE A 530 14.19 -6.49 -8.95
CA PHE A 530 13.41 -7.28 -9.93
C PHE A 530 12.88 -6.44 -11.09
N LEU A 531 12.23 -5.30 -10.81
CA LEU A 531 11.42 -4.62 -11.83
C LEU A 531 12.27 -4.07 -12.97
N LYS A 532 11.72 -4.13 -14.19
CA LYS A 532 12.36 -3.64 -15.42
C LYS A 532 12.76 -2.16 -15.36
N SER A 533 12.00 -1.34 -14.64
CA SER A 533 12.29 0.09 -14.46
C SER A 533 13.61 0.38 -13.74
N PHE A 534 14.22 -0.62 -13.11
CA PHE A 534 15.49 -0.52 -12.38
C PHE A 534 16.60 -1.42 -12.98
N GLU A 535 16.39 -1.96 -14.18
CA GLU A 535 17.36 -2.85 -14.85
C GLU A 535 18.72 -2.16 -15.02
N LYS A 536 18.73 -0.91 -15.51
CA LYS A 536 19.96 -0.11 -15.64
C LYS A 536 20.68 0.14 -14.31
N LEU A 537 19.93 0.32 -13.22
CA LEU A 537 20.51 0.45 -11.88
C LEU A 537 21.21 -0.84 -11.46
N ARG A 538 20.57 -1.99 -11.68
CA ARG A 538 21.18 -3.31 -11.38
C ARG A 538 22.43 -3.53 -12.22
N ASP A 539 22.41 -3.21 -13.51
CA ASP A 539 23.57 -3.36 -14.37
C ASP A 539 24.75 -2.50 -13.89
N LYS A 540 24.48 -1.27 -13.46
CA LYS A 540 25.49 -0.39 -12.85
C LYS A 540 26.06 -0.99 -11.55
N ILE A 541 25.20 -1.40 -10.61
CA ILE A 541 25.63 -2.02 -9.34
C ILE A 541 26.48 -3.27 -9.60
N LEU A 542 26.03 -4.17 -10.49
CA LEU A 542 26.71 -5.43 -10.79
C LEU A 542 27.92 -5.29 -11.73
N GLY A 543 28.09 -4.13 -12.36
CA GLY A 543 29.19 -3.82 -13.27
C GLY A 543 30.33 -3.05 -12.58
N GLU A 544 29.99 -2.09 -11.73
CA GLU A 544 30.93 -1.12 -11.16
C GLU A 544 31.16 -1.30 -9.65
N TYR A 545 30.27 -2.03 -8.96
CA TYR A 545 30.30 -2.21 -7.51
C TYR A 545 30.24 -3.72 -7.17
N THR A 546 30.40 -4.05 -5.89
CA THR A 546 30.19 -5.41 -5.37
C THR A 546 29.10 -5.39 -4.31
N LEU A 547 28.02 -6.13 -4.55
CA LEU A 547 26.98 -6.35 -3.55
C LEU A 547 27.49 -7.36 -2.50
N THR A 548 27.88 -6.86 -1.33
CA THR A 548 28.57 -7.66 -0.31
C THR A 548 27.61 -8.40 0.60
N ASN A 549 26.57 -7.73 1.08
CA ASN A 549 25.54 -8.35 1.92
C ASN A 549 24.15 -7.77 1.60
N LEU A 550 23.11 -8.57 1.77
CA LEU A 550 21.71 -8.13 1.71
C LEU A 550 20.86 -8.92 2.72
N VAL A 551 20.05 -8.22 3.51
CA VAL A 551 18.97 -8.79 4.31
C VAL A 551 17.63 -8.41 3.68
N HIS A 552 16.76 -9.40 3.51
CA HIS A 552 15.47 -9.28 2.84
C HIS A 552 14.30 -9.58 3.81
N PRO A 553 13.91 -8.60 4.63
CA PRO A 553 12.75 -8.67 5.52
C PRO A 553 11.43 -8.97 4.82
N GLU A 554 10.45 -9.43 5.60
CA GLU A 554 9.05 -9.54 5.18
C GLU A 554 8.30 -8.18 5.23
N TYR A 555 7.07 -8.12 4.74
CA TYR A 555 6.31 -6.87 4.51
C TYR A 555 5.89 -6.13 5.79
N HIS A 556 5.70 -6.83 6.91
CA HIS A 556 5.33 -6.34 8.25
C HIS A 556 6.53 -6.27 9.21
N ALA A 557 7.75 -6.35 8.68
CA ALA A 557 8.97 -6.49 9.49
C ALA A 557 9.29 -5.26 10.36
N PHE A 558 8.60 -4.14 10.14
CA PHE A 558 9.00 -2.83 10.65
C PHE A 558 7.86 -2.01 11.24
N PHE A 559 6.64 -2.19 10.73
CA PHE A 559 5.48 -1.44 11.16
C PHE A 559 4.26 -2.38 11.18
N ASP A 560 3.60 -2.50 12.34
CA ASP A 560 2.39 -3.32 12.46
C ASP A 560 1.25 -2.84 11.54
N SER A 561 1.32 -1.59 11.06
CA SER A 561 0.30 -0.93 10.27
C SER A 561 0.67 -0.64 8.80
N ALA A 562 1.91 -0.92 8.35
CA ALA A 562 2.35 -0.55 7.00
C ALA A 562 3.09 -1.66 6.26
N TYR A 563 2.55 -2.02 5.08
CA TYR A 563 3.16 -2.94 4.11
C TYR A 563 4.24 -2.19 3.32
N VAL A 564 5.51 -2.30 3.71
CA VAL A 564 6.61 -1.66 2.96
C VAL A 564 7.64 -2.71 2.55
N PRO A 565 7.77 -3.03 1.25
CA PRO A 565 8.71 -4.03 0.75
C PRO A 565 10.14 -3.49 0.79
N ILE A 566 10.88 -3.68 1.89
CA ILE A 566 12.22 -3.09 2.05
C ILE A 566 13.31 -4.13 2.29
N CYS A 567 14.54 -3.77 1.91
CA CYS A 567 15.75 -4.54 2.13
C CYS A 567 16.87 -3.65 2.67
N GLY A 568 17.77 -4.23 3.46
CA GLY A 568 19.02 -3.60 3.88
C GLY A 568 20.16 -4.26 3.12
N PHE A 569 21.09 -3.50 2.55
CA PHE A 569 22.21 -4.06 1.80
C PHE A 569 23.47 -3.21 1.91
N THR A 570 24.60 -3.84 1.59
CA THR A 570 25.91 -3.19 1.58
C THR A 570 26.59 -3.35 0.22
N LEU A 571 27.26 -2.29 -0.23
CA LEU A 571 28.08 -2.29 -1.44
C LEU A 571 29.53 -1.96 -1.11
N TYR A 572 30.44 -2.63 -1.79
CA TYR A 572 31.84 -2.24 -1.87
C TYR A 572 32.10 -1.50 -3.18
N THR A 573 32.79 -0.36 -3.14
CA THR A 573 32.97 0.55 -4.30
C THR A 573 34.08 0.12 -5.27
N LYS A 574 34.34 -1.18 -5.36
CA LYS A 574 35.10 -1.82 -6.43
C LYS A 574 34.37 -3.05 -6.93
N PRO A 575 34.41 -3.34 -8.24
CA PRO A 575 33.75 -4.52 -8.79
C PRO A 575 34.61 -5.77 -8.60
N ILE A 576 34.01 -6.82 -8.03
CA ILE A 576 34.59 -8.15 -7.89
C ILE A 576 33.54 -9.15 -8.38
N THR A 577 33.61 -9.48 -9.68
CA THR A 577 32.54 -10.18 -10.40
C THR A 577 32.11 -11.51 -9.77
N ASN A 578 33.08 -12.27 -9.23
CA ASN A 578 32.87 -13.60 -8.65
C ASN A 578 32.78 -13.58 -7.11
N PHE A 579 32.76 -12.41 -6.48
CA PHE A 579 32.60 -12.29 -5.03
C PHE A 579 31.26 -12.91 -4.59
N LYS A 580 31.28 -13.74 -3.55
CA LYS A 580 30.07 -14.42 -3.07
C LYS A 580 29.48 -13.62 -1.90
N GLY A 581 28.57 -12.71 -2.23
CA GLY A 581 27.84 -11.93 -1.24
C GLY A 581 26.99 -12.79 -0.30
N SER A 582 26.67 -12.26 0.88
CA SER A 582 25.84 -12.90 1.90
C SER A 582 24.39 -12.42 1.78
N PHE A 583 23.44 -13.32 1.57
CA PHE A 583 22.02 -12.95 1.41
C PHE A 583 21.16 -13.66 2.46
N ILE A 584 20.43 -12.90 3.27
CA ILE A 584 19.56 -13.43 4.32
C ILE A 584 18.10 -13.16 3.94
N ASP A 585 17.33 -14.22 3.69
CA ASP A 585 15.92 -14.14 3.32
C ASP A 585 14.99 -14.32 4.52
N LEU A 586 14.33 -13.26 4.95
CA LEU A 586 13.45 -13.32 6.12
C LEU A 586 11.96 -13.29 5.75
N GLN A 587 11.61 -13.43 4.47
CA GLN A 587 10.23 -13.31 3.99
C GLN A 587 9.27 -14.34 4.63
N LYS A 588 9.77 -15.49 5.07
CA LYS A 588 8.97 -16.57 5.68
C LYS A 588 8.67 -16.33 7.17
N PHE A 589 9.26 -15.33 7.82
CA PHE A 589 9.18 -15.12 9.27
C PHE A 589 8.29 -13.91 9.61
N TYR A 590 6.99 -14.09 9.61
CA TYR A 590 6.02 -13.01 9.80
C TYR A 590 6.20 -12.21 11.11
N GLY A 591 6.18 -10.88 11.01
CA GLY A 591 6.16 -9.94 12.12
C GLY A 591 7.54 -9.43 12.54
N ALA A 592 7.58 -8.16 13.00
CA ALA A 592 8.80 -7.45 13.37
C ALA A 592 9.66 -8.12 14.46
N ILE A 593 9.05 -8.93 15.33
CA ILE A 593 9.74 -9.58 16.48
C ILE A 593 10.70 -10.69 16.01
N LEU A 594 10.29 -11.50 15.03
CA LEU A 594 11.08 -12.66 14.59
C LEU A 594 12.24 -12.28 13.66
N GLN A 595 12.15 -11.13 13.00
CA GLN A 595 13.12 -10.66 12.02
C GLN A 595 14.57 -10.59 12.57
N PRO A 596 14.87 -9.84 13.65
CA PRO A 596 16.23 -9.77 14.19
C PRO A 596 16.75 -11.13 14.70
N VAL A 597 15.88 -11.92 15.33
CA VAL A 597 16.22 -13.26 15.84
C VAL A 597 16.68 -14.18 14.71
N LYS A 598 15.93 -14.20 13.60
CA LYS A 598 16.23 -15.04 12.44
C LYS A 598 17.39 -14.52 11.60
N ALA A 599 17.62 -13.22 11.60
CA ALA A 599 18.84 -12.64 11.04
C ALA A 599 20.08 -13.13 11.79
N LEU A 600 20.09 -13.01 13.13
CA LEU A 600 21.21 -13.48 13.97
C LEU A 600 21.42 -15.00 13.85
N GLU A 601 20.35 -15.78 13.79
CA GLU A 601 20.45 -17.23 13.55
C GLU A 601 21.15 -17.53 12.22
N ALA A 602 20.83 -16.78 11.15
CA ALA A 602 21.47 -16.94 9.84
C ALA A 602 22.96 -16.56 9.85
N ILE A 603 23.31 -15.50 10.57
CA ILE A 603 24.69 -15.02 10.70
C ILE A 603 25.54 -16.04 11.48
N ASN A 604 25.00 -16.58 12.57
CA ASN A 604 25.68 -17.57 13.40
C ASN A 604 25.68 -18.98 12.79
N ASN A 605 24.70 -19.30 11.94
CA ASN A 605 24.62 -20.57 11.21
C ASN A 605 24.39 -20.34 9.70
N PRO A 606 25.45 -20.04 8.93
CA PRO A 606 25.36 -19.81 7.49
C PRO A 606 24.89 -21.01 6.65
N ARG A 607 24.64 -22.18 7.26
CA ARG A 607 24.08 -23.37 6.60
C ARG A 607 22.55 -23.46 6.69
N CYS A 608 21.89 -22.51 7.36
CA CYS A 608 20.44 -22.48 7.42
C CYS A 608 19.81 -22.27 6.03
N SER A 609 18.55 -22.69 5.85
CA SER A 609 17.86 -22.67 4.56
C SER A 609 17.42 -21.28 4.09
N TRP A 610 17.73 -20.23 4.86
CA TRP A 610 17.44 -18.84 4.51
C TRP A 610 18.69 -17.95 4.45
N PHE A 611 19.88 -18.55 4.47
CA PHE A 611 21.15 -17.90 4.15
C PHE A 611 21.67 -18.39 2.80
N TYR A 612 22.01 -17.47 1.90
CA TYR A 612 22.41 -17.78 0.54
C TYR A 612 23.71 -17.06 0.14
N ARG A 613 24.38 -17.62 -0.86
CA ARG A 613 25.58 -17.09 -1.48
C ARG A 613 25.39 -16.92 -2.98
N ALA A 614 25.60 -15.71 -3.48
CA ALA A 614 25.51 -15.40 -4.91
C ALA A 614 26.50 -14.31 -5.32
N SER A 615 26.83 -14.24 -6.61
CA SER A 615 27.78 -13.28 -7.18
C SER A 615 27.16 -12.46 -8.30
N ALA A 616 27.83 -11.39 -8.72
CA ALA A 616 27.40 -10.61 -9.87
C ALA A 616 27.36 -11.44 -11.17
N ALA A 617 28.30 -12.38 -11.34
CA ALA A 617 28.28 -13.34 -12.44
C ALA A 617 27.01 -14.22 -12.45
N ASP A 618 26.50 -14.56 -11.26
CA ASP A 618 25.31 -15.39 -11.12
C ASP A 618 24.04 -14.64 -11.53
N PHE A 619 23.90 -13.38 -11.11
CA PHE A 619 22.74 -12.55 -11.45
C PHE A 619 22.68 -12.22 -12.95
N LYS A 620 23.83 -11.93 -13.58
CA LYS A 620 23.93 -11.62 -15.01
C LYS A 620 23.54 -12.78 -15.94
N LYS A 621 23.43 -14.01 -15.43
CA LYS A 621 22.94 -15.17 -16.20
C LYS A 621 21.42 -15.15 -16.42
N ILE A 622 20.69 -14.33 -15.66
CA ILE A 622 19.23 -14.23 -15.76
C ILE A 622 18.89 -12.93 -16.53
N PRO A 623 18.03 -12.97 -17.57
CA PRO A 623 17.65 -11.79 -18.35
C PRO A 623 17.13 -10.64 -17.48
N GLY A 624 17.70 -9.44 -17.65
CA GLY A 624 17.41 -8.27 -16.83
C GLY A 624 18.10 -8.25 -15.46
N SER A 625 19.02 -9.18 -15.21
CA SER A 625 19.91 -9.26 -14.05
C SER A 625 19.20 -9.15 -12.68
N PRO A 626 18.05 -9.82 -12.42
CA PRO A 626 17.41 -9.73 -11.11
C PRO A 626 18.32 -10.25 -9.98
N ILE A 627 18.24 -9.63 -8.80
CA ILE A 627 19.03 -10.01 -7.61
C ILE A 627 18.36 -11.20 -6.91
N ALA A 628 18.22 -12.31 -7.64
CA ALA A 628 17.54 -13.51 -7.17
C ALA A 628 18.56 -14.52 -6.62
N TYR A 629 19.05 -14.25 -5.41
CA TYR A 629 20.15 -14.99 -4.79
C TYR A 629 19.83 -16.45 -4.45
N TRP A 630 18.55 -16.79 -4.31
CA TRP A 630 18.07 -18.14 -3.97
C TRP A 630 18.02 -19.10 -5.17
N VAL A 631 18.23 -18.59 -6.40
CA VAL A 631 18.09 -19.40 -7.61
C VAL A 631 19.23 -20.41 -7.70
N LEU A 632 18.89 -21.68 -7.94
CA LEU A 632 19.86 -22.75 -8.07
C LEU A 632 20.61 -22.70 -9.42
N PRO A 633 21.84 -23.21 -9.52
CA PRO A 633 22.63 -23.19 -10.76
C PRO A 633 21.90 -23.78 -11.97
N LYS A 634 21.26 -24.97 -11.82
CA LYS A 634 20.51 -25.60 -12.92
C LYS A 634 19.41 -24.70 -13.48
N ILE A 635 18.70 -23.96 -12.62
CA ILE A 635 17.66 -23.02 -13.07
C ILE A 635 18.26 -21.82 -13.80
N ARG A 636 19.48 -21.39 -13.49
CA ARG A 636 20.16 -20.32 -14.25
C ARG A 636 20.60 -20.81 -15.63
N GLU A 637 20.99 -22.08 -15.74
CA GLU A 637 21.43 -22.70 -17.00
C GLU A 637 20.28 -22.80 -18.02
N THR A 638 19.03 -22.98 -17.59
CA THR A 638 17.87 -23.03 -18.51
C THR A 638 17.69 -21.73 -19.30
N PHE A 639 18.03 -20.57 -18.73
CA PHE A 639 18.00 -19.28 -19.45
C PHE A 639 19.07 -19.16 -20.54
N PHE A 640 20.16 -19.93 -20.43
CA PHE A 640 21.23 -19.95 -21.43
C PHE A 640 20.98 -21.00 -22.51
N CYS A 641 20.51 -22.18 -22.12
CA CYS A 641 20.27 -23.29 -23.03
C CYS A 641 18.93 -23.19 -23.78
N GLY A 642 17.93 -22.54 -23.20
CA GLY A 642 16.58 -22.45 -23.74
C GLY A 642 16.38 -21.27 -24.69
N ARG A 643 15.38 -21.38 -25.58
CA ARG A 643 14.88 -20.24 -26.36
C ARG A 643 13.97 -19.37 -25.51
N ALA A 644 13.81 -18.09 -25.84
CA ALA A 644 12.85 -17.25 -25.13
C ALA A 644 11.42 -17.65 -25.52
N LEU A 645 10.49 -17.72 -24.56
CA LEU A 645 9.09 -18.02 -24.86
C LEU A 645 8.49 -17.02 -25.88
N GLY A 646 9.00 -15.78 -25.90
CA GLY A 646 8.67 -14.76 -26.89
C GLY A 646 8.92 -15.16 -28.35
N ASP A 647 9.76 -16.16 -28.62
CA ASP A 647 10.00 -16.70 -29.98
C ASP A 647 8.84 -17.61 -30.45
N MET A 648 8.00 -18.05 -29.51
CA MET A 648 6.89 -18.97 -29.72
C MET A 648 5.51 -18.28 -29.66
N ILE A 649 5.43 -17.12 -29.00
CA ILE A 649 4.18 -16.40 -28.77
C ILE A 649 4.26 -14.92 -29.16
N GLU A 650 3.16 -14.39 -29.68
CA GLU A 650 2.93 -12.95 -29.70
C GLU A 650 2.01 -12.54 -28.56
N ALA A 651 2.56 -11.94 -27.51
CA ALA A 651 1.77 -11.47 -26.37
C ALA A 651 1.39 -9.98 -26.49
N LYS A 652 0.11 -9.67 -26.31
CA LYS A 652 -0.49 -8.35 -26.56
C LYS A 652 -1.42 -7.91 -25.41
N THR A 653 -1.60 -6.59 -25.33
CA THR A 653 -2.63 -5.94 -24.48
C THR A 653 -3.70 -5.33 -25.39
N GLY A 654 -4.95 -5.35 -24.98
CA GLY A 654 -6.05 -4.93 -25.85
C GLY A 654 -6.61 -3.56 -25.48
N VAL A 655 -7.92 -3.46 -25.39
CA VAL A 655 -8.63 -2.20 -25.17
C VAL A 655 -8.50 -1.70 -23.72
N THR A 656 -8.25 -0.40 -23.56
CA THR A 656 -8.55 0.33 -22.33
C THR A 656 -9.79 1.17 -22.58
N THR A 657 -10.90 0.88 -21.90
CA THR A 657 -12.18 1.56 -22.14
C THR A 657 -12.19 2.99 -21.61
N GLY A 658 -11.52 3.22 -20.48
CA GLY A 658 -11.59 4.48 -19.71
C GLY A 658 -12.93 4.72 -19.01
N ASP A 659 -13.92 3.83 -19.20
CA ASP A 659 -15.28 3.89 -18.64
C ASP A 659 -15.97 2.51 -18.73
N ASN A 660 -15.65 1.60 -17.80
CA ASN A 660 -16.19 0.24 -17.81
C ASN A 660 -17.71 0.19 -17.59
N GLU A 661 -18.28 1.09 -16.79
CA GLU A 661 -19.73 1.12 -16.53
C GLU A 661 -20.51 1.54 -17.78
N ARG A 662 -19.89 2.19 -18.77
CA ARG A 662 -20.51 2.46 -20.07
C ARG A 662 -20.32 1.34 -21.09
N PHE A 663 -19.11 0.79 -21.19
CA PHE A 663 -18.73 -0.07 -22.32
C PHE A 663 -18.74 -1.58 -22.03
N VAL A 664 -18.73 -2.01 -20.76
CA VAL A 664 -18.59 -3.43 -20.38
C VAL A 664 -19.80 -3.89 -19.58
N ARG A 665 -20.34 -5.06 -19.92
CA ARG A 665 -21.45 -5.72 -19.19
C ARG A 665 -21.09 -7.17 -18.87
N PHE A 666 -21.71 -7.75 -17.85
CA PHE A 666 -21.86 -9.20 -17.83
C PHE A 666 -22.88 -9.62 -18.88
N TRP A 667 -22.66 -10.76 -19.53
CA TRP A 667 -23.50 -11.22 -20.64
C TRP A 667 -24.98 -11.37 -20.23
N VAL A 668 -25.26 -11.72 -18.98
CA VAL A 668 -26.62 -11.88 -18.44
C VAL A 668 -27.38 -10.56 -18.27
N GLU A 669 -26.70 -9.41 -18.38
CA GLU A 669 -27.34 -8.10 -18.19
C GLU A 669 -28.05 -7.63 -19.45
N VAL A 670 -27.67 -8.13 -20.62
CA VAL A 670 -28.04 -7.59 -21.93
C VAL A 670 -28.92 -8.57 -22.70
N ARG A 671 -29.56 -8.10 -23.78
CA ARG A 671 -30.34 -8.98 -24.66
C ARG A 671 -29.43 -10.04 -25.27
N PHE A 672 -29.77 -11.32 -25.09
CA PHE A 672 -28.91 -12.42 -25.55
C PHE A 672 -28.68 -12.39 -27.07
N ASN A 673 -29.72 -12.10 -27.86
CA ASN A 673 -29.63 -11.98 -29.32
C ASN A 673 -28.87 -10.75 -29.81
N ASN A 674 -28.46 -9.85 -28.90
CA ASN A 674 -27.64 -8.68 -29.22
C ASN A 674 -26.14 -8.94 -28.95
N ILE A 675 -25.77 -10.18 -28.60
CA ILE A 675 -24.40 -10.64 -28.40
C ILE A 675 -23.94 -11.42 -29.63
N GLN A 676 -22.79 -11.04 -30.19
CA GLN A 676 -22.15 -11.74 -31.30
C GLN A 676 -20.97 -12.59 -30.79
N PHE A 677 -21.20 -13.90 -30.63
CA PHE A 677 -20.20 -14.85 -30.11
C PHE A 677 -19.22 -15.36 -31.17
N ASN A 678 -19.62 -15.41 -32.44
CA ASN A 678 -18.94 -16.20 -33.47
C ASN A 678 -18.17 -15.37 -34.53
N THR A 679 -17.78 -14.14 -34.19
CA THR A 679 -16.96 -13.30 -35.06
C THR A 679 -15.61 -13.96 -35.32
N GLN A 680 -15.22 -14.11 -36.58
CA GLN A 680 -13.91 -14.65 -36.96
C GLN A 680 -12.94 -13.55 -37.37
N PHE A 681 -13.46 -12.49 -37.98
CA PHE A 681 -12.66 -11.39 -38.52
C PHE A 681 -13.31 -10.06 -38.15
N ARG A 682 -12.48 -9.04 -37.92
CA ARG A 682 -12.95 -7.73 -37.44
C ARG A 682 -13.93 -7.08 -38.42
N GLU A 683 -13.72 -7.25 -39.72
CA GLU A 683 -14.56 -6.69 -40.78
C GLU A 683 -16.03 -7.10 -40.61
N GLN A 684 -16.30 -8.32 -40.12
CA GLN A 684 -17.64 -8.82 -39.85
C GLN A 684 -18.38 -8.02 -38.78
N SER A 685 -17.69 -7.27 -37.92
CA SER A 685 -18.30 -6.44 -36.86
C SER A 685 -18.83 -5.08 -37.34
N SER A 686 -18.56 -4.71 -38.60
CA SER A 686 -18.97 -3.41 -39.15
C SER A 686 -20.39 -3.42 -39.73
N ASP A 687 -20.83 -4.58 -40.23
CA ASP A 687 -22.05 -4.74 -41.05
C ASP A 687 -23.21 -5.37 -40.28
N THR A 688 -23.13 -5.41 -38.96
CA THR A 688 -24.10 -6.14 -38.13
C THR A 688 -24.77 -5.26 -37.08
N ASN A 689 -25.97 -5.65 -36.68
CA ASN A 689 -26.79 -4.87 -35.74
C ASN A 689 -26.46 -5.17 -34.27
N GLU A 690 -25.67 -6.22 -33.98
CA GLU A 690 -25.30 -6.63 -32.63
C GLU A 690 -24.40 -5.60 -31.96
N LYS A 691 -24.67 -5.37 -30.67
CA LYS A 691 -23.98 -4.38 -29.85
C LYS A 691 -22.82 -4.98 -29.07
N TRP A 692 -22.98 -6.22 -28.61
CA TRP A 692 -22.12 -6.81 -27.58
C TRP A 692 -21.24 -7.93 -28.12
N TYR A 693 -19.96 -7.92 -27.75
CA TYR A 693 -18.98 -8.90 -28.20
C TYR A 693 -18.18 -9.46 -27.02
N PRO A 694 -17.89 -10.77 -26.94
CA PRO A 694 -17.15 -11.37 -25.83
C PRO A 694 -15.83 -10.65 -25.52
N LEU A 695 -15.55 -10.42 -24.24
CA LEU A 695 -14.37 -9.69 -23.77
C LEU A 695 -13.66 -10.44 -22.64
N ASN A 696 -12.37 -10.72 -22.84
CA ASN A 696 -11.47 -11.19 -21.79
C ASN A 696 -11.02 -10.01 -20.91
N CYS A 697 -11.45 -9.98 -19.65
CA CYS A 697 -11.11 -8.94 -18.65
C CYS A 697 -10.22 -9.46 -17.49
N GLY A 698 -9.50 -10.55 -17.72
CA GLY A 698 -8.90 -11.35 -16.63
C GLY A 698 -9.99 -12.10 -15.86
N GLY A 699 -9.76 -12.37 -14.59
CA GLY A 699 -10.70 -13.12 -13.75
C GLY A 699 -10.06 -13.78 -12.54
N ALA A 700 -10.85 -14.60 -11.85
CA ALA A 700 -10.40 -15.41 -10.73
C ALA A 700 -9.36 -16.45 -11.18
N PHE A 701 -8.56 -16.94 -10.23
CA PHE A 701 -7.57 -18.00 -10.46
C PHE A 701 -8.24 -19.27 -11.00
N ARG A 702 -8.13 -19.52 -12.30
CA ARG A 702 -8.71 -20.68 -12.99
C ARG A 702 -7.83 -21.05 -14.19
N LYS A 703 -7.43 -22.31 -14.27
CA LYS A 703 -6.64 -22.87 -15.36
C LYS A 703 -7.52 -23.48 -16.46
N TRP A 704 -6.89 -23.60 -17.62
CA TRP A 704 -7.33 -24.30 -18.83
C TRP A 704 -8.48 -23.65 -19.60
N TYR A 705 -9.62 -23.31 -18.98
CA TYR A 705 -10.77 -22.71 -19.67
C TYR A 705 -11.66 -21.89 -18.71
N GLY A 706 -12.47 -20.95 -19.20
CA GLY A 706 -13.50 -20.26 -18.42
C GLY A 706 -13.20 -18.78 -18.11
N ASN A 707 -13.93 -18.21 -17.14
CA ASN A 707 -14.02 -16.77 -16.86
C ASN A 707 -14.67 -15.93 -18.00
N HIS A 708 -15.38 -16.60 -18.89
CA HIS A 708 -16.16 -16.06 -19.98
C HIS A 708 -17.44 -15.40 -19.46
N ASN A 709 -17.33 -14.18 -18.92
CA ASN A 709 -18.47 -13.49 -18.28
C ASN A 709 -18.81 -12.14 -18.91
N ASN A 710 -17.86 -11.49 -19.58
CA ASN A 710 -17.98 -10.09 -19.97
C ASN A 710 -18.18 -9.94 -21.47
N VAL A 711 -18.92 -8.90 -21.84
CA VAL A 711 -19.08 -8.44 -23.20
C VAL A 711 -18.78 -6.94 -23.30
N LEU A 712 -18.23 -6.52 -24.44
CA LEU A 712 -17.89 -5.15 -24.78
C LEU A 712 -18.89 -4.60 -25.80
N ASN A 713 -19.32 -3.36 -25.61
CA ASN A 713 -20.03 -2.63 -26.66
C ASN A 713 -19.06 -2.31 -27.81
N TRP A 714 -19.18 -3.07 -28.90
CA TRP A 714 -18.38 -2.94 -30.11
C TRP A 714 -19.25 -2.72 -31.36
N LYS A 715 -20.47 -2.20 -31.17
CA LYS A 715 -21.41 -1.91 -32.26
C LYS A 715 -20.74 -1.07 -33.35
N SER A 716 -20.94 -1.47 -34.61
CA SER A 716 -20.40 -0.77 -35.79
C SER A 716 -18.88 -0.55 -35.67
N ASP A 717 -18.12 -1.62 -35.44
CA ASP A 717 -16.66 -1.59 -35.18
C ASP A 717 -16.26 -0.60 -34.06
N GLY A 718 -17.09 -0.46 -33.03
CA GLY A 718 -16.80 0.33 -31.84
C GLY A 718 -16.75 1.85 -32.07
N VAL A 719 -17.56 2.41 -32.99
CA VAL A 719 -17.66 3.87 -33.22
C VAL A 719 -17.80 4.65 -31.90
N GLU A 720 -18.63 4.18 -30.97
CA GLU A 720 -18.87 4.86 -29.70
C GLU A 720 -17.62 4.91 -28.81
N ILE A 721 -16.94 3.77 -28.63
CA ILE A 721 -15.74 3.70 -27.79
C ILE A 721 -14.55 4.40 -28.44
N ARG A 722 -14.44 4.41 -29.77
CA ARG A 722 -13.42 5.17 -30.53
C ARG A 722 -13.55 6.68 -30.35
N ASN A 723 -14.78 7.19 -30.22
CA ASN A 723 -15.04 8.61 -30.00
C ASN A 723 -14.81 9.06 -28.54
N SER A 724 -14.53 8.14 -27.62
CA SER A 724 -14.21 8.47 -26.23
C SER A 724 -12.77 8.97 -26.07
N LYS A 725 -12.59 10.18 -25.52
CA LYS A 725 -11.25 10.73 -25.21
C LYS A 725 -10.48 9.94 -24.13
N LYS A 726 -11.17 9.07 -23.39
CA LYS A 726 -10.58 8.27 -22.30
C LYS A 726 -10.16 6.86 -22.75
N SER A 727 -10.62 6.41 -23.92
CA SER A 727 -10.33 5.07 -24.40
C SER A 727 -8.98 5.01 -25.12
N ASN A 728 -8.39 3.82 -25.15
CA ASN A 728 -7.19 3.52 -25.94
C ASN A 728 -7.32 2.10 -26.49
N ILE A 729 -7.52 2.00 -27.81
CA ILE A 729 -7.68 0.73 -28.51
C ILE A 729 -6.32 0.33 -29.09
N ARG A 730 -5.84 -0.87 -28.76
CA ARG A 730 -4.54 -1.39 -29.19
C ARG A 730 -4.69 -2.78 -29.77
N ASN A 731 -3.79 -3.14 -30.69
CA ASN A 731 -3.68 -4.50 -31.23
C ASN A 731 -4.99 -5.06 -31.80
N GLN A 732 -5.80 -4.21 -32.44
CA GLN A 732 -7.12 -4.58 -32.98
C GLN A 732 -7.05 -5.69 -34.04
N ASP A 733 -5.91 -5.88 -34.70
CA ASP A 733 -5.67 -6.96 -35.66
C ASP A 733 -5.63 -8.35 -35.00
N PHE A 734 -5.63 -8.40 -33.67
CA PHE A 734 -5.70 -9.62 -32.86
C PHE A 734 -7.07 -9.87 -32.26
N PHE A 735 -8.04 -8.96 -32.43
CA PHE A 735 -9.39 -9.20 -31.96
C PHE A 735 -10.01 -10.39 -32.68
N PHE A 736 -10.81 -11.15 -31.94
CA PHE A 736 -11.55 -12.33 -32.40
C PHE A 736 -10.70 -13.56 -32.76
N LYS A 737 -9.36 -13.46 -32.69
CA LYS A 737 -8.45 -14.58 -32.89
C LYS A 737 -8.42 -15.49 -31.66
N GLU A 738 -8.30 -16.79 -31.93
CA GLU A 738 -8.01 -17.78 -30.89
C GLU A 738 -6.64 -17.50 -30.25
N GLY A 739 -6.55 -17.67 -28.93
CA GLY A 739 -5.34 -17.42 -28.18
C GLY A 739 -5.43 -17.86 -26.72
N LEU A 740 -4.40 -17.53 -25.95
CA LEU A 740 -4.29 -17.86 -24.54
C LEU A 740 -4.44 -16.60 -23.69
N THR A 741 -5.31 -16.59 -22.69
CA THR A 741 -5.55 -15.43 -21.84
C THR A 741 -5.17 -15.65 -20.38
N TRP A 742 -4.67 -14.59 -19.73
CA TRP A 742 -4.40 -14.57 -18.29
C TRP A 742 -4.72 -13.21 -17.68
N SER A 743 -4.88 -13.19 -16.36
CA SER A 743 -5.06 -11.95 -15.59
C SER A 743 -3.71 -11.28 -15.37
N LYS A 744 -3.55 -10.03 -15.81
CA LYS A 744 -2.38 -9.18 -15.53
C LYS A 744 -2.13 -9.04 -14.04
N ILE A 745 -3.19 -8.94 -13.24
CA ILE A 745 -3.11 -8.74 -11.78
C ILE A 745 -3.72 -9.96 -11.10
N THR A 746 -2.96 -10.61 -10.21
CA THR A 746 -3.41 -11.76 -9.44
C THR A 746 -2.74 -11.79 -8.07
N SER A 747 -3.50 -12.14 -7.03
CA SER A 747 -2.98 -12.48 -5.70
C SER A 747 -2.76 -13.99 -5.53
N SER A 748 -3.12 -14.78 -6.53
CA SER A 748 -2.81 -16.22 -6.64
C SER A 748 -1.64 -16.41 -7.60
N HIS A 749 -1.57 -17.54 -8.31
CA HIS A 749 -0.53 -17.80 -9.30
C HIS A 749 -0.96 -17.40 -10.70
N LEU A 750 -0.01 -17.40 -11.65
CA LEU A 750 -0.35 -17.37 -13.06
C LEU A 750 -1.35 -18.51 -13.34
N SER A 751 -2.42 -18.19 -14.04
CA SER A 751 -3.37 -19.17 -14.56
C SER A 751 -3.78 -18.74 -15.96
N VAL A 752 -3.47 -19.61 -16.92
CA VAL A 752 -3.68 -19.36 -18.34
C VAL A 752 -4.83 -20.23 -18.83
N ARG A 753 -5.68 -19.64 -19.67
CA ARG A 753 -6.87 -20.29 -20.23
C ARG A 753 -6.86 -20.20 -21.74
N HIS A 754 -7.38 -21.24 -22.37
CA HIS A 754 -7.80 -21.20 -23.76
C HIS A 754 -8.88 -20.13 -23.93
N SER A 755 -8.69 -19.24 -24.91
CA SER A 755 -9.69 -18.28 -25.38
C SER A 755 -10.06 -18.66 -26.81
N PRO A 756 -11.29 -19.13 -27.06
CA PRO A 756 -11.78 -19.41 -28.41
C PRO A 756 -11.77 -18.17 -29.31
N THR A 757 -11.99 -18.38 -30.61
CA THR A 757 -12.32 -17.30 -31.55
C THR A 757 -13.55 -16.51 -31.08
N GLY A 758 -13.74 -15.29 -31.60
CA GLY A 758 -14.87 -14.43 -31.21
C GLY A 758 -14.64 -13.55 -29.99
N HIS A 759 -13.48 -13.68 -29.33
CA HIS A 759 -13.15 -12.88 -28.16
C HIS A 759 -12.29 -11.65 -28.46
N MET A 760 -12.63 -10.55 -27.82
CA MET A 760 -11.76 -9.39 -27.62
C MET A 760 -11.05 -9.51 -26.27
N PHE A 761 -10.12 -8.60 -25.99
CA PHE A 761 -9.38 -8.58 -24.73
C PHE A 761 -9.04 -7.16 -24.30
N ASP A 762 -8.90 -6.93 -23.00
CA ASP A 762 -8.66 -5.61 -22.42
C ASP A 762 -7.22 -5.44 -21.89
N ALA A 763 -6.98 -4.39 -21.08
CA ALA A 763 -5.68 -4.13 -20.47
C ALA A 763 -5.35 -5.02 -19.25
N VAL A 764 -6.31 -5.80 -18.75
CA VAL A 764 -6.20 -6.69 -17.59
C VAL A 764 -6.24 -8.17 -18.02
N GLY A 765 -7.11 -8.55 -18.95
CA GLY A 765 -7.11 -9.83 -19.64
C GLY A 765 -6.11 -9.80 -20.79
N LEU A 766 -4.84 -10.03 -20.47
CA LEU A 766 -3.80 -10.08 -21.49
C LEU A 766 -3.98 -11.34 -22.35
N MET A 767 -3.50 -11.28 -23.60
CA MET A 767 -3.54 -12.43 -24.52
C MET A 767 -2.18 -12.73 -25.12
N ALA A 768 -1.93 -14.01 -25.34
CA ALA A 768 -0.81 -14.53 -26.10
C ALA A 768 -1.35 -15.32 -27.29
N PHE A 769 -0.71 -15.17 -28.43
CA PHE A 769 -1.05 -15.84 -29.68
C PHE A 769 0.12 -16.76 -30.07
N PRO A 770 0.10 -18.03 -29.63
CA PRO A 770 1.12 -19.01 -30.00
C PRO A 770 1.05 -19.38 -31.48
N LYS A 771 2.15 -19.88 -32.03
CA LYS A 771 2.13 -20.57 -33.33
C LYS A 771 1.23 -21.81 -33.24
N LYS A 772 0.47 -22.10 -34.31
CA LYS A 772 -0.46 -23.24 -34.35
C LYS A 772 0.20 -24.58 -33.99
N THR A 773 1.46 -24.78 -34.39
CA THR A 773 2.24 -26.00 -34.16
C THR A 773 2.66 -26.23 -32.71
N CYS A 774 2.47 -25.26 -31.81
CA CYS A 774 2.88 -25.37 -30.40
C CYS A 774 1.81 -24.83 -29.44
N TYR A 775 0.58 -24.64 -29.90
CA TYR A 775 -0.45 -23.92 -29.17
C TYR A 775 -0.77 -24.58 -27.81
N TRP A 776 -1.09 -25.87 -27.84
CA TRP A 776 -1.43 -26.65 -26.64
C TRP A 776 -0.22 -26.85 -25.73
N HIS A 777 0.96 -27.03 -26.32
CA HIS A 777 2.19 -27.12 -25.56
C HIS A 777 2.51 -25.83 -24.80
N VAL A 778 2.32 -24.66 -25.41
CA VAL A 778 2.51 -23.37 -24.72
C VAL A 778 1.51 -23.21 -23.58
N LEU A 779 0.26 -23.63 -23.75
CA LEU A 779 -0.72 -23.64 -22.67
C LEU A 779 -0.29 -24.55 -21.51
N GLY A 780 0.22 -25.76 -21.82
CA GLY A 780 0.77 -26.68 -20.82
C GLY A 780 1.94 -26.09 -20.04
N VAL A 781 2.93 -25.53 -20.74
CA VAL A 781 4.09 -24.88 -20.11
C VAL A 781 3.62 -23.75 -19.20
N LEU A 782 2.73 -22.87 -19.67
CA LEU A 782 2.28 -21.70 -18.92
C LEU A 782 1.48 -22.05 -17.66
N ASN A 783 0.86 -23.23 -17.60
CA ASN A 783 0.14 -23.73 -16.43
C ASN A 783 0.98 -24.68 -15.54
N SER A 784 2.25 -24.90 -15.89
CA SER A 784 3.18 -25.71 -15.10
C SER A 784 3.70 -24.99 -13.84
N LYS A 785 4.08 -25.78 -12.83
CA LYS A 785 4.72 -25.29 -11.59
C LYS A 785 6.04 -24.56 -11.86
N LEU A 786 6.71 -24.92 -12.94
CA LEU A 786 7.93 -24.29 -13.42
C LEU A 786 7.72 -22.82 -13.79
N VAL A 787 6.68 -22.51 -14.57
CA VAL A 787 6.38 -21.13 -14.97
C VAL A 787 5.95 -20.27 -13.79
N ARG A 788 5.26 -20.86 -12.80
CA ARG A 788 4.99 -20.20 -11.52
C ARG A 788 6.29 -19.80 -10.81
N TYR A 789 7.31 -20.65 -10.80
CA TYR A 789 8.63 -20.31 -10.26
C TYR A 789 9.30 -19.18 -11.06
N TYR A 790 9.34 -19.27 -12.40
CA TYR A 790 9.99 -18.26 -13.24
C TYR A 790 9.30 -16.89 -13.16
N THR A 791 7.97 -16.85 -13.10
CA THR A 791 7.24 -15.58 -12.97
C THR A 791 7.56 -14.89 -11.65
N GLN A 792 7.58 -15.63 -10.53
CA GLN A 792 7.99 -15.09 -9.22
C GLN A 792 9.46 -14.66 -9.19
N LEU A 793 10.33 -15.39 -9.89
CA LEU A 793 11.74 -15.05 -10.05
C LEU A 793 11.95 -13.73 -10.80
N LEU A 794 11.30 -13.56 -11.94
CA LEU A 794 11.47 -12.38 -12.79
C LEU A 794 10.73 -11.16 -12.26
N ASN A 795 9.56 -11.37 -11.63
CA ASN A 795 8.72 -10.32 -11.09
C ASN A 795 7.85 -10.87 -9.94
N PRO A 796 8.27 -10.69 -8.66
CA PRO A 796 7.53 -11.17 -7.50
C PRO A 796 6.32 -10.28 -7.13
N SER A 797 5.96 -9.29 -7.94
CA SER A 797 4.80 -8.44 -7.68
C SER A 797 3.48 -9.14 -8.05
N LEU A 798 2.35 -8.54 -7.66
CA LEU A 798 1.01 -9.00 -8.05
C LEU A 798 0.74 -8.87 -9.55
N SER A 799 1.60 -8.17 -10.30
CA SER A 799 1.42 -7.92 -11.73
C SER A 799 2.31 -8.83 -12.56
N ILE A 800 1.70 -9.66 -13.40
CA ILE A 800 2.39 -10.49 -14.40
C ILE A 800 2.32 -9.77 -15.74
N LEU A 801 3.46 -9.20 -16.16
CA LEU A 801 3.54 -8.42 -17.39
C LEU A 801 3.90 -9.30 -18.58
N ILE A 802 3.52 -8.86 -19.78
CA ILE A 802 3.93 -9.50 -21.05
C ILE A 802 5.45 -9.69 -21.09
N GLY A 803 6.20 -8.65 -20.69
CA GLY A 803 7.66 -8.68 -20.67
C GLY A 803 8.25 -9.75 -19.76
N ASP A 804 7.52 -10.21 -18.74
CA ASP A 804 7.97 -11.27 -17.84
C ASP A 804 7.80 -12.63 -18.50
N LEU A 805 6.63 -12.90 -19.09
CA LEU A 805 6.35 -14.17 -19.76
C LEU A 805 7.26 -14.44 -20.96
N VAL A 806 7.49 -13.43 -21.80
CA VAL A 806 8.29 -13.64 -23.03
C VAL A 806 9.76 -13.98 -22.76
N ARG A 807 10.26 -13.72 -21.54
CA ARG A 807 11.65 -14.02 -21.13
C ARG A 807 11.81 -15.41 -20.51
N ILE A 808 10.73 -16.14 -20.28
CA ILE A 808 10.78 -17.48 -19.71
C ILE A 808 11.49 -18.42 -20.69
N PRO A 809 12.44 -19.26 -20.22
CA PRO A 809 13.12 -20.21 -21.09
C PRO A 809 12.14 -21.28 -21.57
N TYR A 810 12.26 -21.67 -22.84
CA TYR A 810 11.50 -22.69 -23.52
C TYR A 810 12.48 -23.75 -24.07
N MET A 811 12.50 -24.92 -23.44
CA MET A 811 13.54 -25.96 -23.62
C MET A 811 13.19 -27.04 -24.66
N PHE A 812 12.11 -26.88 -25.44
CA PHE A 812 11.63 -27.94 -26.33
C PHE A 812 12.01 -27.75 -27.80
N ASP A 813 12.33 -28.90 -28.42
CA ASP A 813 12.35 -29.11 -29.87
C ASP A 813 11.14 -29.96 -30.29
N ALA A 814 10.77 -29.90 -31.58
CA ALA A 814 9.47 -30.33 -32.10
C ALA A 814 9.12 -31.84 -31.95
N GLY A 815 10.04 -32.69 -31.48
CA GLY A 815 9.90 -34.15 -31.48
C GLY A 815 9.21 -34.78 -30.24
N GLY A 816 9.09 -34.06 -29.12
CA GLY A 816 8.52 -34.58 -27.85
C GLY A 816 7.12 -34.08 -27.51
N LEU A 817 6.38 -33.54 -28.50
CA LEU A 817 5.20 -32.70 -28.27
C LEU A 817 3.89 -33.48 -28.04
N ALA A 818 3.75 -34.70 -28.57
CA ALA A 818 2.43 -35.35 -28.69
C ALA A 818 1.77 -35.73 -27.36
N ASP A 819 2.55 -36.25 -26.39
CA ASP A 819 1.99 -36.70 -25.11
C ASP A 819 1.52 -35.52 -24.24
N ALA A 820 2.27 -34.41 -24.26
CA ALA A 820 1.91 -33.18 -23.55
C ALA A 820 0.63 -32.55 -24.12
N GLU A 821 0.45 -32.58 -25.44
CA GLU A 821 -0.73 -32.00 -26.09
C GLU A 821 -2.02 -32.73 -25.69
N ASN A 822 -2.00 -34.07 -25.65
CA ASN A 822 -3.16 -34.87 -25.24
C ASN A 822 -3.60 -34.58 -23.80
N ILE A 823 -2.62 -34.45 -22.88
CA ILE A 823 -2.88 -34.10 -21.47
C ILE A 823 -3.53 -32.72 -21.37
N VAL A 824 -2.98 -31.73 -22.05
CA VAL A 824 -3.48 -30.35 -22.02
C VAL A 824 -4.87 -30.23 -22.65
N LEU A 825 -5.12 -30.94 -23.77
CA LEU A 825 -6.43 -31.01 -24.39
C LEU A 825 -7.45 -31.58 -23.42
N ARG A 826 -7.13 -32.72 -22.78
CA ARG A 826 -8.02 -33.35 -21.80
C ARG A 826 -8.30 -32.47 -20.60
N ALA A 827 -7.28 -31.80 -20.06
CA ALA A 827 -7.45 -30.83 -18.97
C ALA A 827 -8.34 -29.64 -19.39
N THR A 828 -8.18 -29.16 -20.63
CA THR A 828 -9.02 -28.09 -21.17
C THR A 828 -10.48 -28.53 -21.32
N GLU A 829 -10.72 -29.74 -21.79
CA GLU A 829 -12.07 -30.33 -21.89
C GLU A 829 -12.75 -30.47 -20.52
N LEU A 830 -12.06 -31.01 -19.51
CA LEU A 830 -12.61 -31.17 -18.17
C LEU A 830 -12.93 -29.80 -17.53
N SER A 831 -12.03 -28.82 -17.70
CA SER A 831 -12.26 -27.45 -17.21
C SER A 831 -13.42 -26.77 -17.95
N ARG A 832 -13.59 -27.02 -19.26
CA ARG A 832 -14.75 -26.53 -20.02
C ARG A 832 -16.04 -27.17 -19.53
N SER A 833 -16.09 -28.50 -19.41
CA SER A 833 -17.26 -29.22 -18.92
C SER A 833 -17.68 -28.78 -17.52
N ASP A 834 -16.73 -28.49 -16.63
CA ASP A 834 -17.01 -27.92 -15.31
C ASP A 834 -17.55 -26.49 -15.44
N TRP A 835 -16.94 -25.62 -16.24
CA TRP A 835 -17.38 -24.23 -16.43
C TRP A 835 -18.82 -24.15 -16.96
N ASP A 836 -19.13 -24.95 -17.97
CA ASP A 836 -20.44 -24.98 -18.64
C ASP A 836 -21.52 -25.73 -17.86
N SER A 837 -21.19 -26.23 -16.67
CA SER A 837 -22.15 -26.86 -15.74
C SER A 837 -22.85 -25.86 -14.81
N TYR A 838 -22.54 -24.56 -14.89
CA TYR A 838 -23.09 -23.52 -14.02
C TYR A 838 -23.76 -22.39 -14.83
N GLU A 839 -24.86 -21.83 -14.30
CA GLU A 839 -25.67 -20.78 -14.95
C GLU A 839 -24.92 -19.49 -15.32
N THR A 840 -23.70 -19.30 -14.83
CA THR A 840 -22.86 -18.15 -15.15
C THR A 840 -22.14 -18.30 -16.49
N SER A 841 -22.06 -19.52 -17.04
CA SER A 841 -21.60 -19.74 -18.42
C SER A 841 -22.74 -19.47 -19.40
N TRP A 842 -22.44 -18.77 -20.50
CA TRP A 842 -23.40 -18.60 -21.60
C TRP A 842 -23.62 -19.89 -22.41
N ASP A 843 -22.76 -20.90 -22.23
CA ASP A 843 -22.90 -22.24 -22.82
C ASP A 843 -23.61 -23.23 -21.86
N PHE A 844 -24.15 -22.75 -20.74
CA PHE A 844 -24.89 -23.58 -19.79
C PHE A 844 -26.15 -24.17 -20.45
N THR A 845 -26.27 -25.49 -20.42
CA THR A 845 -27.38 -26.22 -21.05
C THR A 845 -28.41 -26.73 -20.05
N THR A 846 -27.97 -27.53 -19.09
CA THR A 846 -28.82 -28.17 -18.08
C THR A 846 -28.00 -28.41 -16.81
N LEU A 847 -28.66 -28.26 -15.66
CA LEU A 847 -28.07 -28.55 -14.36
C LEU A 847 -27.61 -30.01 -14.26
N PRO A 848 -26.36 -30.30 -13.84
CA PRO A 848 -25.84 -31.67 -13.76
C PRO A 848 -26.72 -32.65 -12.97
N LEU A 849 -27.40 -32.18 -11.92
CA LEU A 849 -28.30 -32.98 -11.09
C LEU A 849 -29.52 -33.54 -11.85
N LEU A 850 -29.86 -32.96 -13.01
CA LEU A 850 -30.97 -33.37 -13.85
C LEU A 850 -30.54 -34.08 -15.13
N ARG A 851 -29.24 -34.29 -15.34
CA ARG A 851 -28.76 -34.98 -16.55
C ARG A 851 -29.14 -36.47 -16.48
N PRO A 852 -29.61 -37.07 -17.59
CA PRO A 852 -30.00 -38.48 -17.63
C PRO A 852 -28.92 -39.45 -17.14
N GLU A 853 -27.65 -39.11 -17.37
CA GLU A 853 -26.47 -39.89 -16.95
C GLU A 853 -26.42 -40.11 -15.42
N TYR A 854 -26.90 -39.15 -14.63
CA TYR A 854 -26.86 -39.20 -13.17
C TYR A 854 -28.22 -39.51 -12.53
N SER A 855 -29.31 -39.47 -13.31
CA SER A 855 -30.67 -39.66 -12.83
C SER A 855 -30.83 -40.90 -11.95
N GLN A 856 -31.37 -40.71 -10.74
CA GLN A 856 -31.80 -41.73 -9.79
C GLN A 856 -33.19 -41.35 -9.25
N PRO A 857 -33.93 -42.26 -8.59
CA PRO A 857 -35.27 -41.98 -8.05
C PRO A 857 -35.34 -40.77 -7.11
N THR A 858 -34.28 -40.47 -6.35
CA THR A 858 -34.24 -39.34 -5.40
C THR A 858 -33.08 -38.38 -5.66
N ILE A 859 -33.22 -37.15 -5.16
CA ILE A 859 -32.17 -36.12 -5.22
C ILE A 859 -30.92 -36.57 -4.45
N ARG A 860 -31.10 -37.22 -3.30
CA ARG A 860 -30.01 -37.72 -2.46
C ARG A 860 -29.13 -38.72 -3.21
N GLU A 861 -29.76 -39.70 -3.86
CA GLU A 861 -29.06 -40.72 -4.64
C GLU A 861 -28.38 -40.12 -5.87
N THR A 862 -29.08 -39.23 -6.57
CA THR A 862 -28.55 -38.51 -7.73
C THR A 862 -27.34 -37.64 -7.37
N TYR A 863 -27.43 -36.89 -6.27
CA TYR A 863 -26.30 -36.12 -5.72
C TYR A 863 -25.12 -37.02 -5.36
N THR A 864 -25.38 -38.17 -4.75
CA THR A 864 -24.32 -39.12 -4.36
C THR A 864 -23.56 -39.64 -5.58
N LYS A 865 -24.29 -40.03 -6.64
CA LYS A 865 -23.71 -40.47 -7.92
C LYS A 865 -22.93 -39.34 -8.61
N LEU A 866 -23.49 -38.14 -8.64
CA LEU A 866 -22.84 -36.95 -9.21
C LEU A 866 -21.57 -36.56 -8.43
N ARG A 867 -21.62 -36.60 -7.10
CA ARG A 867 -20.47 -36.31 -6.23
C ARG A 867 -19.32 -37.28 -6.46
N ALA A 868 -19.61 -38.58 -6.63
CA ALA A 868 -18.60 -39.58 -6.98
C ALA A 868 -17.93 -39.23 -8.31
N ARG A 869 -18.72 -38.85 -9.33
CA ARG A 869 -18.19 -38.40 -10.62
C ARG A 869 -17.34 -37.14 -10.52
N TRP A 870 -17.75 -36.16 -9.71
CA TRP A 870 -16.94 -34.97 -9.46
C TRP A 870 -15.62 -35.29 -8.75
N GLN A 871 -15.60 -36.30 -7.88
CA GLN A 871 -14.37 -36.79 -7.26
C GLN A 871 -13.43 -37.38 -8.31
N GLU A 872 -13.94 -38.26 -9.18
CA GLU A 872 -13.17 -38.82 -10.29
C GLU A 872 -12.62 -37.73 -11.20
N MET A 873 -13.45 -36.75 -11.58
CA MET A 873 -13.04 -35.64 -12.43
C MET A 873 -11.95 -34.78 -11.77
N THR A 874 -12.04 -34.56 -10.46
CA THR A 874 -11.05 -33.80 -9.69
C THR A 874 -9.72 -34.54 -9.61
N LEU A 875 -9.74 -35.84 -9.32
CA LEU A 875 -8.54 -36.68 -9.27
C LEU A 875 -7.91 -36.86 -10.64
N GLU A 876 -8.72 -36.96 -11.70
CA GLU A 876 -8.21 -37.02 -13.07
C GLU A 876 -7.56 -35.68 -13.47
N MET A 877 -8.17 -34.55 -13.14
CA MET A 877 -7.53 -33.25 -13.35
C MET A 877 -6.22 -33.14 -12.57
N GLN A 878 -6.18 -33.61 -11.32
CA GLN A 878 -4.96 -33.64 -10.53
C GLN A 878 -3.87 -34.46 -11.23
N ARG A 879 -4.17 -35.69 -11.65
CA ARG A 879 -3.25 -36.55 -12.40
C ARG A 879 -2.73 -35.85 -13.66
N LEU A 880 -3.61 -35.21 -14.43
CA LEU A 880 -3.23 -34.48 -15.65
C LEU A 880 -2.30 -33.29 -15.35
N GLU A 881 -2.59 -32.51 -14.30
CA GLU A 881 -1.70 -31.39 -13.92
C GLU A 881 -0.35 -31.87 -13.37
N GLU A 882 -0.32 -32.99 -12.65
CA GLU A 882 0.90 -33.62 -12.15
C GLU A 882 1.74 -34.20 -13.29
N GLU A 883 1.14 -34.90 -14.24
CA GLU A 883 1.83 -35.40 -15.44
C GLU A 883 2.35 -34.26 -16.31
N ASN A 884 1.56 -33.19 -16.49
CA ASN A 884 2.01 -31.97 -17.15
C ASN A 884 3.25 -31.39 -16.43
N ASN A 885 3.26 -31.35 -15.09
CA ASN A 885 4.44 -30.93 -14.34
C ASN A 885 5.62 -31.89 -14.51
N CYS A 886 5.42 -33.21 -14.48
CA CYS A 886 6.48 -34.20 -14.71
C CYS A 886 7.18 -33.94 -16.05
N ILE A 887 6.42 -33.83 -17.13
CA ILE A 887 6.94 -33.61 -18.49
C ILE A 887 7.82 -32.34 -18.53
N PHE A 888 7.33 -31.24 -17.94
CA PHE A 888 8.06 -29.97 -17.97
C PHE A 888 9.23 -29.91 -16.99
N ILE A 889 9.16 -30.57 -15.84
CA ILE A 889 10.28 -30.65 -14.91
C ILE A 889 11.41 -31.49 -15.51
N GLU A 890 11.07 -32.61 -16.14
CA GLU A 890 12.04 -33.49 -16.79
C GLU A 890 12.73 -32.82 -17.98
N ALA A 891 11.96 -32.14 -18.84
CA ALA A 891 12.50 -31.46 -20.01
C ALA A 891 13.48 -30.31 -19.66
N TYR A 892 13.36 -29.73 -18.46
CA TYR A 892 14.25 -28.69 -17.98
C TYR A 892 15.39 -29.23 -17.10
N GLY A 893 15.40 -30.54 -16.81
CA GLY A 893 16.41 -31.19 -15.95
C GLY A 893 16.32 -30.79 -14.48
N LEU A 894 15.11 -30.52 -13.98
CA LEU A 894 14.85 -29.96 -12.65
C LEU A 894 14.22 -30.95 -11.66
N GLN A 895 14.37 -32.26 -11.89
CA GLN A 895 13.75 -33.32 -11.09
C GLN A 895 14.21 -33.34 -9.63
N ASP A 896 15.41 -32.84 -9.35
CA ASP A 896 15.95 -32.77 -7.98
C ASP A 896 15.48 -31.49 -7.25
N GLU A 897 15.00 -30.50 -8.00
CA GLU A 897 14.69 -29.15 -7.52
C GLU A 897 13.19 -28.91 -7.34
N MET A 898 12.36 -29.63 -8.11
CA MET A 898 10.91 -29.45 -8.14
C MET A 898 10.21 -30.79 -8.20
N THR A 899 9.08 -30.86 -7.49
CA THR A 899 8.24 -32.05 -7.47
C THR A 899 6.95 -31.81 -8.27
N PRO A 900 6.40 -32.83 -8.95
CA PRO A 900 5.27 -32.65 -9.86
C PRO A 900 3.92 -32.49 -9.15
N GLU A 901 3.82 -32.83 -7.87
CA GLU A 901 2.54 -32.94 -7.15
C GLU A 901 1.80 -31.61 -7.08
N VAL A 902 0.48 -31.71 -7.21
CA VAL A 902 -0.46 -30.59 -7.15
C VAL A 902 -1.48 -30.85 -6.06
N PRO A 903 -1.61 -29.99 -5.04
CA PRO A 903 -2.60 -30.19 -3.99
C PRO A 903 -4.01 -30.00 -4.54
N LEU A 904 -4.99 -30.73 -4.00
CA LEU A 904 -6.40 -30.60 -4.39
C LEU A 904 -6.92 -29.17 -4.27
N SER A 905 -6.40 -28.35 -3.35
CA SER A 905 -6.78 -26.94 -3.21
C SER A 905 -6.35 -26.05 -4.39
N GLU A 906 -5.42 -26.51 -5.24
CA GLU A 906 -4.98 -25.83 -6.46
C GLU A 906 -5.72 -26.29 -7.73
N ILE A 907 -6.50 -27.38 -7.66
CA ILE A 907 -7.27 -27.90 -8.81
C ILE A 907 -8.51 -27.04 -9.03
N THR A 908 -8.48 -26.20 -10.08
CA THR A 908 -9.42 -25.08 -10.24
C THR A 908 -10.78 -25.45 -10.85
N LEU A 909 -11.32 -26.62 -10.53
CA LEU A 909 -12.67 -27.04 -10.88
C LEU A 909 -13.67 -26.51 -9.84
N THR A 910 -14.82 -26.01 -10.27
CA THR A 910 -15.85 -25.49 -9.36
C THR A 910 -16.50 -26.62 -8.55
N CYS A 911 -16.57 -27.83 -9.12
CA CYS A 911 -17.05 -29.02 -8.42
C CYS A 911 -16.08 -29.52 -7.32
N ASN A 912 -14.84 -29.02 -7.28
CA ASN A 912 -13.84 -29.40 -6.30
C ASN A 912 -13.98 -28.53 -5.03
N PRO A 913 -14.42 -29.10 -3.90
CA PRO A 913 -14.70 -28.31 -2.71
C PRO A 913 -13.43 -27.73 -2.06
N PHE A 914 -12.28 -28.39 -2.19
CA PHE A 914 -10.99 -27.92 -1.67
C PHE A 914 -10.57 -26.59 -2.29
N TYR A 915 -10.88 -26.38 -3.57
CA TYR A 915 -10.64 -25.13 -4.29
C TYR A 915 -11.76 -24.10 -4.07
N ARG A 916 -13.03 -24.52 -4.17
CA ARG A 916 -14.21 -23.63 -4.12
C ARG A 916 -14.32 -22.87 -2.80
N TYR A 917 -14.04 -23.51 -1.66
CA TYR A 917 -14.35 -22.93 -0.34
C TYR A 917 -13.18 -22.33 0.43
N LYS A 918 -11.92 -22.58 0.02
CA LYS A 918 -10.64 -22.08 0.58
C LYS A 918 -10.48 -22.14 2.13
N GLY A 919 -9.24 -22.16 2.61
CA GLY A 919 -8.90 -22.12 4.04
C GLY A 919 -8.94 -23.49 4.75
N ASN A 920 -8.65 -23.51 6.05
CA ASN A 920 -8.44 -24.74 6.84
C ASN A 920 -9.77 -25.33 7.34
N LYS A 921 -10.67 -25.73 6.43
CA LYS A 921 -11.93 -26.42 6.75
C LYS A 921 -11.73 -27.94 6.75
N SER A 922 -12.50 -28.67 7.56
CA SER A 922 -12.47 -30.15 7.52
C SER A 922 -13.13 -30.69 6.25
N GLU A 923 -12.82 -31.93 5.86
CA GLU A 923 -13.46 -32.56 4.70
C GLU A 923 -14.99 -32.65 4.88
N GLU A 924 -15.47 -32.94 6.08
CA GLU A 924 -16.91 -32.97 6.40
C GLU A 924 -17.58 -31.59 6.21
N GLU A 925 -16.90 -30.51 6.63
CA GLU A 925 -17.38 -29.14 6.39
C GLU A 925 -17.42 -28.81 4.90
N LEU A 926 -16.40 -29.23 4.15
CA LEU A 926 -16.31 -29.03 2.70
C LEU A 926 -17.43 -29.76 1.94
N GLU A 927 -17.70 -31.02 2.29
CA GLU A 927 -18.79 -31.81 1.71
C GLU A 927 -20.16 -31.18 2.02
N THR A 928 -20.36 -30.71 3.26
CA THR A 928 -21.58 -30.03 3.66
C THR A 928 -21.80 -28.76 2.85
N LEU A 929 -20.75 -27.94 2.68
CA LEU A 929 -20.83 -26.70 1.89
C LEU A 929 -21.14 -26.98 0.42
N LEU A 930 -20.49 -27.99 -0.18
CA LEU A 930 -20.72 -28.39 -1.57
C LEU A 930 -22.16 -28.88 -1.78
N GLN A 931 -22.67 -29.71 -0.86
CA GLN A 931 -24.04 -30.18 -0.91
C GLN A 931 -25.02 -29.01 -0.80
N THR A 932 -24.84 -28.12 0.18
CA THR A 932 -25.69 -26.94 0.36
C THR A 932 -25.70 -26.08 -0.89
N ASP A 933 -24.55 -25.75 -1.47
CA ASP A 933 -24.49 -24.92 -2.68
C ASP A 933 -25.08 -25.63 -3.90
N THR A 934 -24.88 -26.95 -4.06
CA THR A 934 -25.50 -27.73 -5.15
C THR A 934 -27.02 -27.69 -5.06
N ILE A 935 -27.58 -27.77 -3.84
CA ILE A 935 -29.03 -27.62 -3.62
C ILE A 935 -29.51 -26.20 -3.90
N LYS A 936 -28.72 -25.18 -3.57
CA LYS A 936 -29.05 -23.79 -3.93
C LYS A 936 -29.01 -23.56 -5.44
N GLU A 937 -28.06 -24.17 -6.14
CA GLU A 937 -27.98 -24.17 -7.60
C GLU A 937 -29.18 -24.89 -8.23
N PHE A 938 -29.63 -26.01 -7.65
CA PHE A 938 -30.86 -26.69 -8.03
C PHE A 938 -32.10 -25.81 -7.86
N ILE A 939 -32.20 -25.12 -6.72
CA ILE A 939 -33.30 -24.16 -6.47
C ILE A 939 -33.23 -23.00 -7.47
N SER A 940 -32.06 -22.43 -7.72
CA SER A 940 -31.87 -21.36 -8.73
C SER A 940 -32.32 -21.80 -10.12
N TYR A 941 -31.92 -23.00 -10.56
CA TYR A 941 -32.34 -23.56 -11.84
C TYR A 941 -33.85 -23.78 -11.89
N SER A 942 -34.46 -24.25 -10.80
CA SER A 942 -35.91 -24.41 -10.71
C SER A 942 -36.65 -23.07 -10.87
N VAL A 943 -36.16 -22.00 -10.24
CA VAL A 943 -36.70 -20.64 -10.42
C VAL A 943 -36.51 -20.15 -11.85
N GLY A 944 -35.38 -20.48 -12.47
CA GLY A 944 -35.17 -20.25 -13.91
C GLY A 944 -36.20 -20.95 -14.78
N CYS A 945 -36.56 -22.20 -14.47
CA CYS A 945 -37.64 -22.92 -15.15
C CYS A 945 -39.02 -22.31 -14.86
N MET A 946 -39.28 -21.86 -13.64
CA MET A 946 -40.52 -21.17 -13.29
C MET A 946 -40.71 -19.88 -14.09
N PHE A 947 -39.63 -19.15 -14.40
CA PHE A 947 -39.72 -17.98 -15.26
C PHE A 947 -39.61 -18.28 -16.76
N GLY A 948 -39.35 -19.52 -17.16
CA GLY A 948 -39.13 -19.93 -18.55
C GLY A 948 -37.75 -19.57 -19.10
N ARG A 949 -36.82 -19.13 -18.25
CA ARG A 949 -35.41 -18.92 -18.63
C ARG A 949 -34.75 -20.20 -19.13
N TYR A 950 -35.10 -21.33 -18.51
CA TYR A 950 -34.68 -22.68 -18.89
C TYR A 950 -35.91 -23.58 -19.04
N SER A 951 -35.71 -24.76 -19.63
CA SER A 951 -36.73 -25.80 -19.76
C SER A 951 -36.18 -27.16 -19.31
N LEU A 952 -37.06 -28.07 -18.89
CA LEU A 952 -36.71 -29.47 -18.69
C LEU A 952 -36.64 -30.24 -20.02
N ASP A 953 -37.32 -29.75 -21.06
CA ASP A 953 -37.57 -30.46 -22.31
C ASP A 953 -36.66 -29.98 -23.46
N LYS A 954 -36.00 -28.82 -23.28
CA LYS A 954 -35.06 -28.25 -24.25
C LYS A 954 -33.80 -27.74 -23.54
N PRO A 955 -32.59 -28.20 -23.95
CA PRO A 955 -31.34 -27.75 -23.34
C PRO A 955 -31.01 -26.31 -23.73
N GLY A 956 -30.40 -25.58 -22.80
CA GLY A 956 -29.93 -24.21 -23.02
C GLY A 956 -30.93 -23.14 -22.58
N LEU A 957 -30.54 -21.90 -22.84
CA LEU A 957 -31.32 -20.71 -22.53
C LEU A 957 -32.53 -20.60 -23.48
N ILE A 958 -33.72 -20.39 -22.92
CA ILE A 958 -34.98 -20.33 -23.68
C ILE A 958 -35.45 -18.87 -23.80
N LEU A 959 -35.76 -18.24 -22.64
CA LEU A 959 -36.11 -16.83 -22.56
C LEU A 959 -34.97 -16.02 -21.95
N ALA A 960 -34.43 -15.07 -22.71
CA ALA A 960 -33.36 -14.16 -22.29
C ALA A 960 -33.24 -12.91 -23.18
N ASN A 961 -34.33 -12.50 -23.82
CA ASN A 961 -34.44 -11.24 -24.54
C ASN A 961 -35.53 -10.38 -23.93
N GLN A 962 -35.41 -9.06 -24.13
CA GLN A 962 -36.30 -8.11 -23.51
C GLN A 962 -37.74 -8.25 -24.02
N GLY A 963 -38.68 -8.37 -23.09
CA GLY A 963 -40.11 -8.38 -23.34
C GLY A 963 -40.65 -9.73 -23.83
N GLU A 964 -39.85 -10.80 -23.80
CA GLU A 964 -40.32 -12.13 -24.16
C GLU A 964 -41.45 -12.60 -23.22
N THR A 965 -42.37 -13.37 -23.79
CA THR A 965 -43.62 -13.78 -23.17
C THR A 965 -43.73 -15.30 -23.11
N ILE A 966 -44.83 -15.80 -22.54
CA ILE A 966 -45.10 -17.23 -22.51
C ILE A 966 -45.32 -17.82 -23.91
N ASP A 967 -45.83 -17.02 -24.85
CA ASP A 967 -46.01 -17.44 -26.24
C ASP A 967 -44.65 -17.69 -26.91
N ASP A 968 -43.66 -16.85 -26.63
CA ASP A 968 -42.29 -17.03 -27.12
C ASP A 968 -41.65 -18.30 -26.55
N TYR A 969 -41.98 -18.65 -25.29
CA TYR A 969 -41.56 -19.91 -24.68
C TYR A 969 -42.22 -21.11 -25.38
N LEU A 970 -43.54 -21.08 -25.57
CA LEU A 970 -44.29 -22.18 -26.20
C LEU A 970 -43.93 -22.40 -27.67
N GLN A 971 -43.51 -21.35 -28.39
CA GLN A 971 -42.94 -21.50 -29.74
C GLN A 971 -41.65 -22.34 -29.74
N GLN A 972 -40.87 -22.27 -28.67
CA GLN A 972 -39.63 -23.01 -28.52
C GLN A 972 -39.81 -24.37 -27.84
N VAL A 973 -40.80 -24.50 -26.95
CA VAL A 973 -41.13 -25.70 -26.17
C VAL A 973 -42.66 -25.91 -26.22
N PRO A 974 -43.20 -26.54 -27.29
CA PRO A 974 -44.65 -26.64 -27.49
C PRO A 974 -45.39 -27.52 -26.47
N GLU A 975 -44.73 -28.54 -25.92
CA GLU A 975 -45.29 -29.48 -24.95
C GLU A 975 -44.40 -29.54 -23.70
N PRO A 976 -44.43 -28.51 -22.83
CA PRO A 976 -43.54 -28.46 -21.67
C PRO A 976 -43.99 -29.41 -20.57
N SER A 977 -43.05 -30.21 -20.03
CA SER A 977 -43.25 -31.04 -18.85
C SER A 977 -43.45 -30.20 -17.58
N PHE A 978 -42.98 -28.96 -17.58
CA PHE A 978 -43.19 -27.98 -16.52
C PHE A 978 -43.44 -26.60 -17.14
N MET A 979 -44.65 -26.08 -16.93
CA MET A 979 -45.07 -24.80 -17.50
C MET A 979 -44.46 -23.63 -16.70
N PRO A 980 -43.86 -22.62 -17.36
CA PRO A 980 -43.48 -21.38 -16.70
C PRO A 980 -44.68 -20.63 -16.13
N ASP A 981 -44.40 -19.61 -15.35
CA ASP A 981 -45.38 -18.67 -14.85
C ASP A 981 -45.87 -17.75 -15.97
N ASP A 982 -47.17 -17.53 -16.05
CA ASP A 982 -47.80 -16.86 -17.19
C ASP A 982 -47.50 -15.36 -17.22
N ASP A 983 -47.53 -14.70 -16.06
CA ASP A 983 -47.47 -13.23 -15.98
C ASP A 983 -46.12 -12.67 -15.51
N ASN A 984 -45.16 -13.56 -15.19
CA ASN A 984 -43.79 -13.24 -14.79
C ASN A 984 -43.66 -12.72 -13.34
N ILE A 985 -44.65 -12.99 -12.48
CA ILE A 985 -44.66 -12.57 -11.09
C ILE A 985 -44.82 -13.81 -10.20
N ILE A 986 -43.82 -14.10 -9.36
CA ILE A 986 -43.91 -15.23 -8.44
C ILE A 986 -43.90 -14.72 -6.99
N PRO A 987 -45.00 -14.86 -6.24
CA PRO A 987 -45.07 -14.39 -4.86
C PRO A 987 -44.19 -15.24 -3.93
N ILE A 988 -43.51 -14.57 -2.99
CA ILE A 988 -42.71 -15.17 -1.93
C ILE A 988 -43.24 -14.69 -0.58
N LEU A 989 -44.22 -15.40 -0.04
CA LEU A 989 -44.95 -15.00 1.17
C LEU A 989 -44.75 -16.00 2.32
N GLU A 990 -45.13 -15.58 3.54
CA GLU A 990 -45.03 -16.40 4.76
C GLU A 990 -45.96 -17.63 4.75
N ASP A 991 -47.02 -17.59 3.96
CA ASP A 991 -48.02 -18.64 3.82
C ASP A 991 -48.51 -18.74 2.36
N GLU A 992 -49.25 -19.80 2.04
CA GLU A 992 -49.78 -20.04 0.70
C GLU A 992 -51.07 -19.25 0.47
N TYR A 993 -50.94 -18.06 -0.12
CA TYR A 993 -52.08 -17.19 -0.45
C TYR A 993 -52.50 -17.28 -1.92
N PHE A 994 -51.60 -17.69 -2.81
CA PHE A 994 -51.80 -17.71 -4.25
C PHE A 994 -51.44 -19.08 -4.84
N THR A 995 -52.07 -19.44 -5.95
CA THR A 995 -51.88 -20.74 -6.63
C THR A 995 -50.51 -20.90 -7.27
N ASP A 996 -49.85 -19.79 -7.57
CA ASP A 996 -48.52 -19.68 -8.16
C ASP A 996 -47.43 -19.41 -7.10
N ASP A 997 -47.72 -19.65 -5.83
CA ASP A 997 -46.75 -19.53 -4.72
C ASP A 997 -45.45 -20.29 -5.02
N ILE A 998 -44.31 -19.66 -4.70
CA ILE A 998 -42.99 -20.18 -5.04
C ILE A 998 -42.71 -21.60 -4.51
N VAL A 999 -43.23 -21.96 -3.33
CA VAL A 999 -43.03 -23.30 -2.75
C VAL A 999 -43.96 -24.31 -3.42
N GLY A 1000 -45.18 -23.91 -3.74
CA GLY A 1000 -46.11 -24.70 -4.55
C GLY A 1000 -45.51 -25.05 -5.92
N ARG A 1001 -45.03 -24.04 -6.66
CA ARG A 1001 -44.35 -24.23 -7.95
C ARG A 1001 -43.09 -25.09 -7.81
N PHE A 1002 -42.32 -24.93 -6.74
CA PHE A 1002 -41.14 -25.78 -6.48
C PHE A 1002 -41.51 -27.25 -6.27
N LYS A 1003 -42.63 -27.54 -5.59
CA LYS A 1003 -43.14 -28.90 -5.44
C LYS A 1003 -43.60 -29.50 -6.77
N GLU A 1004 -44.27 -28.73 -7.63
CA GLU A 1004 -44.62 -29.20 -8.97
C GLU A 1004 -43.38 -29.47 -9.83
N PHE A 1005 -42.35 -28.62 -9.73
CA PHE A 1005 -41.06 -28.86 -10.38
C PHE A 1005 -40.39 -30.16 -9.88
N LEU A 1006 -40.43 -30.44 -8.58
CA LEU A 1006 -39.93 -31.68 -8.00
C LEU A 1006 -40.69 -32.90 -8.52
N LYS A 1007 -42.02 -32.82 -8.65
CA LYS A 1007 -42.84 -33.90 -9.23
C LYS A 1007 -42.49 -34.13 -10.71
N ALA A 1008 -42.28 -33.08 -11.48
CA ALA A 1008 -41.92 -33.17 -12.89
C ALA A 1008 -40.52 -33.78 -13.10
N THR A 1009 -39.59 -33.60 -12.16
CA THR A 1009 -38.19 -34.06 -12.28
C THR A 1009 -37.90 -35.41 -11.63
N PHE A 1010 -38.44 -35.70 -10.43
CA PHE A 1010 -38.16 -36.91 -9.65
C PHE A 1010 -39.41 -37.76 -9.36
N GLY A 1011 -40.57 -37.36 -9.87
CA GLY A 1011 -41.84 -38.05 -9.65
C GLY A 1011 -42.50 -37.70 -8.32
N ALA A 1012 -43.81 -37.95 -8.23
CA ALA A 1012 -44.59 -37.65 -7.03
C ALA A 1012 -44.28 -38.57 -5.83
N GLU A 1013 -43.81 -39.79 -6.10
CA GLU A 1013 -43.51 -40.80 -5.08
C GLU A 1013 -42.32 -40.41 -4.18
N SER A 1014 -41.33 -39.69 -4.72
CA SER A 1014 -40.10 -39.29 -4.03
C SER A 1014 -40.18 -37.90 -3.38
N LEU A 1015 -41.31 -37.20 -3.52
CA LEU A 1015 -41.46 -35.80 -3.13
C LEU A 1015 -41.14 -35.54 -1.65
N ALA A 1016 -41.67 -36.37 -0.74
CA ALA A 1016 -41.48 -36.20 0.70
C ALA A 1016 -40.00 -36.35 1.10
N GLU A 1017 -39.32 -37.36 0.57
CA GLU A 1017 -37.90 -37.60 0.83
C GLU A 1017 -37.01 -36.48 0.27
N ASN A 1018 -37.33 -36.02 -0.95
CA ASN A 1018 -36.60 -34.93 -1.61
C ASN A 1018 -36.73 -33.61 -0.84
N LEU A 1019 -37.93 -33.27 -0.35
CA LEU A 1019 -38.14 -32.09 0.48
C LEU A 1019 -37.32 -32.17 1.78
N GLU A 1020 -37.28 -33.32 2.43
CA GLU A 1020 -36.51 -33.51 3.66
C GLU A 1020 -34.99 -33.38 3.42
N PHE A 1021 -34.49 -33.92 2.30
CA PHE A 1021 -33.09 -33.77 1.91
C PHE A 1021 -32.71 -32.31 1.64
N ILE A 1022 -33.54 -31.60 0.87
CA ILE A 1022 -33.34 -30.17 0.57
C ILE A 1022 -33.36 -29.33 1.85
N ALA A 1023 -34.36 -29.53 2.72
CA ALA A 1023 -34.44 -28.81 3.98
C ALA A 1023 -33.22 -29.06 4.88
N GLY A 1024 -32.71 -30.29 4.92
CA GLY A 1024 -31.48 -30.64 5.63
C GLY A 1024 -30.25 -29.91 5.11
N ALA A 1025 -30.13 -29.74 3.79
CA ALA A 1025 -29.02 -29.01 3.17
C ALA A 1025 -29.09 -27.49 3.42
N LEU A 1026 -30.29 -26.92 3.58
CA LEU A 1026 -30.50 -25.47 3.78
C LEU A 1026 -30.36 -25.04 5.24
N SER A 1027 -30.60 -25.92 6.21
CA SER A 1027 -30.56 -25.61 7.65
C SER A 1027 -29.66 -26.58 8.43
N LYS A 1028 -28.61 -26.03 9.09
CA LYS A 1028 -27.73 -26.78 10.00
C LYS A 1028 -28.42 -27.24 11.30
N SER A 1029 -29.66 -26.80 11.54
CA SER A 1029 -30.36 -26.94 12.80
C SER A 1029 -31.59 -27.84 12.64
N LYS A 1030 -31.49 -29.09 13.11
CA LYS A 1030 -32.66 -29.87 13.55
C LYS A 1030 -33.30 -29.31 14.83
N LYS A 1031 -32.78 -28.22 15.42
CA LYS A 1031 -33.26 -27.62 16.68
C LYS A 1031 -34.51 -26.76 16.47
N GLY A 1032 -35.62 -27.38 16.06
CA GLY A 1032 -36.90 -26.66 16.03
C GLY A 1032 -38.14 -27.43 15.58
N GLY A 1033 -38.04 -28.68 15.10
CA GLY A 1033 -39.23 -29.43 14.67
C GLY A 1033 -40.02 -28.79 13.51
N ALA A 1034 -39.42 -27.86 12.76
CA ALA A 1034 -40.05 -27.23 11.60
C ALA A 1034 -40.18 -28.22 10.44
N SER A 1035 -41.30 -28.19 9.72
CA SER A 1035 -41.51 -29.03 8.53
C SER A 1035 -40.51 -28.68 7.41
N PRO A 1036 -40.16 -29.64 6.53
CA PRO A 1036 -39.28 -29.36 5.38
C PRO A 1036 -39.76 -28.19 4.51
N GLU A 1037 -41.07 -28.10 4.29
CA GLU A 1037 -41.69 -27.00 3.52
C GLU A 1037 -41.44 -25.63 4.16
N LYS A 1038 -41.54 -25.54 5.50
CA LYS A 1038 -41.26 -24.30 6.22
C LYS A 1038 -39.81 -23.86 6.06
N VAL A 1039 -38.86 -24.80 6.10
CA VAL A 1039 -37.43 -24.50 5.90
C VAL A 1039 -37.16 -23.97 4.49
N ILE A 1040 -37.78 -24.57 3.47
CA ILE A 1040 -37.66 -24.14 2.07
C ILE A 1040 -38.30 -22.77 1.87
N ARG A 1041 -39.50 -22.54 2.43
CA ARG A 1041 -40.18 -21.24 2.41
C ARG A 1041 -39.32 -20.16 3.05
N ASP A 1042 -38.76 -20.44 4.22
CA ASP A 1042 -37.82 -19.55 4.92
C ASP A 1042 -36.58 -19.27 4.06
N TYR A 1043 -36.05 -20.24 3.32
CA TYR A 1043 -34.93 -20.01 2.43
C TYR A 1043 -35.27 -19.01 1.32
N PHE A 1044 -36.41 -19.18 0.63
CA PHE A 1044 -36.87 -18.24 -0.40
C PHE A 1044 -37.09 -16.84 0.16
N LEU A 1045 -37.77 -16.70 1.29
CA LEU A 1045 -38.05 -15.43 1.95
C LEU A 1045 -36.79 -14.70 2.44
N LYS A 1046 -35.84 -15.45 3.02
CA LYS A 1046 -34.77 -14.85 3.83
C LYS A 1046 -33.41 -14.78 3.14
N SER A 1047 -33.14 -15.73 2.23
CA SER A 1047 -31.77 -16.05 1.79
C SER A 1047 -31.60 -16.17 0.27
N PHE A 1048 -32.59 -16.70 -0.47
CA PHE A 1048 -32.48 -16.95 -1.91
C PHE A 1048 -32.00 -15.72 -2.68
N PHE A 1049 -32.66 -14.57 -2.53
CA PHE A 1049 -32.27 -13.36 -3.27
C PHE A 1049 -30.84 -12.89 -2.95
N LYS A 1050 -30.37 -13.08 -1.70
CA LYS A 1050 -28.99 -12.73 -1.32
C LYS A 1050 -27.98 -13.64 -2.01
N ASP A 1051 -28.27 -14.95 -2.07
CA ASP A 1051 -27.44 -15.93 -2.77
C ASP A 1051 -27.44 -15.65 -4.29
N HIS A 1052 -28.61 -15.34 -4.87
CA HIS A 1052 -28.77 -14.97 -6.28
C HIS A 1052 -27.98 -13.71 -6.64
N ALA A 1053 -28.16 -12.64 -5.86
CA ALA A 1053 -27.42 -11.40 -6.05
C ALA A 1053 -25.90 -11.62 -5.93
N LYS A 1054 -25.45 -12.51 -5.03
CA LYS A 1054 -24.04 -12.87 -4.88
C LYS A 1054 -23.51 -13.63 -6.11
N MET A 1055 -24.26 -14.62 -6.62
CA MET A 1055 -23.91 -15.40 -7.81
C MET A 1055 -23.62 -14.47 -9.02
N TYR A 1056 -24.47 -13.47 -9.23
CA TYR A 1056 -24.35 -12.51 -10.32
C TYR A 1056 -23.63 -11.21 -9.94
N LYS A 1057 -22.78 -11.22 -8.90
CA LYS A 1057 -21.94 -10.07 -8.49
C LYS A 1057 -22.72 -8.75 -8.36
N LYS A 1058 -23.86 -8.78 -7.68
CA LYS A 1058 -24.81 -7.67 -7.47
C LYS A 1058 -25.49 -7.18 -8.76
N ARG A 1059 -25.66 -8.05 -9.75
CA ARG A 1059 -26.43 -7.79 -10.97
C ARG A 1059 -27.43 -8.94 -11.19
N PRO A 1060 -28.36 -9.17 -10.24
CA PRO A 1060 -29.28 -10.30 -10.29
C PRO A 1060 -30.21 -10.22 -11.51
N THR A 1061 -30.54 -11.38 -12.06
CA THR A 1061 -31.50 -11.50 -13.17
C THR A 1061 -32.95 -11.60 -12.69
N TYR A 1062 -33.17 -12.03 -11.44
CA TYR A 1062 -34.48 -12.09 -10.79
C TYR A 1062 -34.53 -10.97 -9.77
N TRP A 1063 -35.46 -10.04 -9.92
CA TRP A 1063 -35.58 -8.85 -9.07
C TRP A 1063 -36.61 -9.10 -7.99
N LEU A 1064 -36.22 -8.84 -6.75
CA LEU A 1064 -37.08 -8.97 -5.58
C LEU A 1064 -37.79 -7.65 -5.34
N PHE A 1065 -39.08 -7.59 -5.67
CA PHE A 1065 -39.98 -6.55 -5.20
C PHE A 1065 -40.38 -6.88 -3.77
N THR A 1066 -40.21 -5.93 -2.84
CA THR A 1066 -40.33 -6.19 -1.39
C THR A 1066 -40.83 -4.96 -0.67
N SER A 1067 -41.80 -5.13 0.23
CA SER A 1067 -42.31 -4.06 1.11
C SER A 1067 -41.30 -3.58 2.14
N GLY A 1068 -40.29 -4.40 2.47
CA GLY A 1068 -39.13 -3.96 3.25
C GLY A 1068 -38.70 -4.97 4.31
N LYS A 1069 -38.44 -4.48 5.53
CA LYS A 1069 -37.90 -5.31 6.62
C LYS A 1069 -38.91 -6.27 7.23
N GLY A 1070 -40.18 -5.86 7.28
CA GLY A 1070 -41.27 -6.70 7.81
C GLY A 1070 -41.69 -7.78 6.80
N ARG A 1071 -41.35 -7.59 5.51
CA ARG A 1071 -41.56 -8.58 4.45
C ARG A 1071 -43.04 -8.91 4.25
N GLY A 1072 -43.92 -7.96 4.55
CA GLY A 1072 -45.35 -8.12 4.37
C GLY A 1072 -45.75 -8.51 2.95
N PHE A 1073 -45.01 -8.03 1.95
CA PHE A 1073 -45.11 -8.47 0.56
C PHE A 1073 -43.73 -8.71 -0.04
N ASN A 1074 -43.55 -9.85 -0.72
CA ASN A 1074 -42.43 -10.05 -1.64
C ASN A 1074 -42.88 -10.79 -2.89
N ALA A 1075 -42.28 -10.45 -4.02
CA ALA A 1075 -42.40 -11.20 -5.26
C ALA A 1075 -41.09 -11.14 -6.06
N LEU A 1076 -40.81 -12.19 -6.83
CA LEU A 1076 -39.76 -12.18 -7.83
C LEU A 1076 -40.33 -11.85 -9.20
N VAL A 1077 -39.57 -11.07 -9.95
CA VAL A 1077 -39.82 -10.75 -11.36
C VAL A 1077 -38.56 -11.04 -12.15
N TYR A 1078 -38.66 -11.78 -13.26
CA TYR A 1078 -37.53 -11.99 -14.15
C TYR A 1078 -37.36 -10.82 -15.11
N MET A 1079 -36.21 -10.16 -15.07
CA MET A 1079 -36.00 -8.88 -15.77
C MET A 1079 -36.12 -8.96 -17.29
N HIS A 1080 -35.85 -10.13 -17.89
CA HIS A 1080 -35.94 -10.27 -19.36
C HIS A 1080 -37.39 -10.31 -19.84
N ARG A 1081 -38.32 -10.80 -19.01
CA ARG A 1081 -39.76 -10.81 -19.29
C ARG A 1081 -40.50 -9.57 -18.74
N TYR A 1082 -39.78 -8.62 -18.14
CA TYR A 1082 -40.39 -7.39 -17.62
C TYR A 1082 -41.01 -6.56 -18.75
N ASN A 1083 -42.20 -6.01 -18.49
CA ASN A 1083 -42.86 -5.06 -19.39
C ASN A 1083 -43.53 -3.92 -18.59
N ARG A 1084 -44.06 -2.93 -19.31
CA ARG A 1084 -44.63 -1.71 -18.69
C ARG A 1084 -45.88 -1.98 -17.83
N GLU A 1085 -46.53 -3.13 -18.01
CA GLU A 1085 -47.72 -3.53 -17.23
C GLU A 1085 -47.35 -4.31 -15.96
N THR A 1086 -46.11 -4.79 -15.82
CA THR A 1086 -45.69 -5.64 -14.70
C THR A 1086 -45.95 -4.99 -13.33
N LEU A 1087 -45.71 -3.69 -13.16
CA LEU A 1087 -46.00 -3.01 -11.88
C LEU A 1087 -47.50 -2.89 -11.60
N ALA A 1088 -48.31 -2.71 -12.64
CA ALA A 1088 -49.76 -2.63 -12.49
C ALA A 1088 -50.33 -3.99 -12.08
N LYS A 1089 -49.89 -5.08 -12.72
CA LYS A 1089 -50.26 -6.46 -12.34
C LYS A 1089 -49.80 -6.82 -10.93
N LEU A 1090 -48.53 -6.51 -10.59
CA LEU A 1090 -47.99 -6.72 -9.25
C LEU A 1090 -48.85 -6.05 -8.17
N ARG A 1091 -49.39 -4.87 -8.47
CA ARG A 1091 -50.28 -4.14 -7.57
C ARG A 1091 -51.68 -4.76 -7.51
N THR A 1092 -52.33 -4.92 -8.65
CA THR A 1092 -53.76 -5.29 -8.73
C THR A 1092 -54.00 -6.76 -8.43
N ASP A 1093 -53.19 -7.65 -9.00
CA ASP A 1093 -53.43 -9.09 -8.98
C ASP A 1093 -52.77 -9.76 -7.77
N TYR A 1094 -51.79 -9.08 -7.13
CA TYR A 1094 -51.06 -9.64 -5.98
C TYR A 1094 -51.16 -8.77 -4.72
N LEU A 1095 -50.73 -7.52 -4.74
CA LEU A 1095 -50.65 -6.70 -3.53
C LEU A 1095 -52.02 -6.45 -2.89
N LEU A 1096 -52.98 -5.93 -3.68
CA LEU A 1096 -54.34 -5.63 -3.20
C LEU A 1096 -55.12 -6.92 -2.86
N GLU A 1097 -54.88 -8.00 -3.62
CA GLU A 1097 -55.49 -9.29 -3.32
C GLU A 1097 -54.95 -9.89 -2.01
N LEU A 1098 -53.66 -9.72 -1.73
CA LEU A 1098 -53.07 -10.14 -0.46
C LEU A 1098 -53.65 -9.33 0.71
N GLU A 1099 -53.75 -8.01 0.57
CA GLU A 1099 -54.37 -7.14 1.58
C GLU A 1099 -55.79 -7.62 1.91
N ALA A 1100 -56.63 -7.85 0.89
CA ALA A 1100 -57.99 -8.35 1.07
C ALA A 1100 -58.04 -9.74 1.76
N LYS A 1101 -57.11 -10.64 1.43
CA LYS A 1101 -57.00 -11.97 2.07
C LYS A 1101 -56.57 -11.86 3.54
N LEU A 1102 -55.65 -10.96 3.87
CA LEU A 1102 -55.21 -10.73 5.25
C LEU A 1102 -56.32 -10.07 6.09
N ASP A 1103 -57.04 -9.10 5.54
CA ASP A 1103 -58.20 -8.48 6.17
C ASP A 1103 -59.30 -9.50 6.48
N ALA A 1104 -59.62 -10.36 5.50
CA ALA A 1104 -60.58 -11.44 5.70
C ALA A 1104 -60.12 -12.41 6.81
N ARG A 1105 -58.82 -12.73 6.88
CA ARG A 1105 -58.24 -13.57 7.93
C ARG A 1105 -58.36 -12.91 9.32
N ILE A 1106 -58.10 -11.60 9.44
CA ILE A 1106 -58.31 -10.86 10.70
C ILE A 1106 -59.79 -10.94 11.14
N GLY A 1107 -60.72 -10.78 10.20
CA GLY A 1107 -62.16 -10.86 10.46
C GLY A 1107 -62.64 -12.24 10.93
N MET A 1108 -61.93 -13.31 10.57
CA MET A 1108 -62.23 -14.69 10.98
C MET A 1108 -61.61 -15.08 12.33
N LEU A 1109 -60.64 -14.33 12.84
CA LEU A 1109 -59.98 -14.62 14.12
C LEU A 1109 -60.87 -14.19 15.31
N GLY A 1110 -60.96 -15.02 16.34
CA GLY A 1110 -61.66 -14.70 17.60
C GLY A 1110 -60.87 -13.72 18.49
N ASP A 1111 -61.47 -13.30 19.61
CA ASP A 1111 -60.82 -12.37 20.56
C ASP A 1111 -59.62 -12.99 21.30
N GLU A 1112 -59.52 -14.32 21.35
CA GLU A 1112 -58.40 -15.06 21.95
C GLU A 1112 -57.09 -14.98 21.12
N SER A 1113 -57.15 -14.54 19.86
CA SER A 1113 -56.01 -14.44 18.92
C SER A 1113 -55.44 -13.02 18.79
N ALA A 1114 -55.49 -12.22 19.87
CA ALA A 1114 -55.06 -10.81 19.84
C ALA A 1114 -53.62 -10.58 19.34
N ALA A 1115 -52.71 -11.51 19.61
CA ALA A 1115 -51.32 -11.43 19.13
C ALA A 1115 -51.20 -11.63 17.61
N GLU A 1116 -51.95 -12.59 17.04
CA GLU A 1116 -51.99 -12.85 15.59
C GLU A 1116 -52.69 -11.71 14.85
N LYS A 1117 -53.82 -11.21 15.38
CA LYS A 1117 -54.49 -10.00 14.85
C LYS A 1117 -53.54 -8.79 14.84
N GLY A 1118 -52.77 -8.59 15.91
CA GLY A 1118 -51.78 -7.51 15.98
C GLY A 1118 -50.60 -7.68 15.02
N GLN A 1119 -50.19 -8.91 14.70
CA GLN A 1119 -49.15 -9.19 13.70
C GLN A 1119 -49.67 -8.94 12.27
N LEU A 1120 -50.85 -9.46 11.94
CA LEU A 1120 -51.49 -9.25 10.63
C LEU A 1120 -51.82 -7.78 10.39
N GLY A 1121 -52.28 -7.04 11.41
CA GLY A 1121 -52.53 -5.60 11.31
C GLY A 1121 -51.27 -4.80 10.95
N LYS A 1122 -50.13 -5.12 11.57
CA LYS A 1122 -48.84 -4.50 11.19
C LYS A 1122 -48.39 -4.85 9.78
N GLN A 1123 -48.70 -6.07 9.34
CA GLN A 1123 -48.40 -6.49 7.97
C GLN A 1123 -49.22 -5.66 6.98
N ILE A 1124 -50.51 -5.47 7.24
CA ILE A 1124 -51.39 -4.63 6.40
C ILE A 1124 -50.93 -3.18 6.39
N GLU A 1125 -50.54 -2.59 7.53
CA GLU A 1125 -49.95 -1.24 7.57
C GLU A 1125 -48.72 -1.13 6.64
N GLU A 1126 -47.83 -2.14 6.66
CA GLU A 1126 -46.69 -2.20 5.74
C GLU A 1126 -47.11 -2.34 4.27
N LEU A 1127 -48.16 -3.12 3.98
CA LEU A 1127 -48.71 -3.26 2.62
C LEU A 1127 -49.30 -1.95 2.10
N MET A 1128 -50.01 -1.20 2.94
CA MET A 1128 -50.60 0.09 2.57
C MET A 1128 -49.53 1.13 2.24
N ASP A 1129 -48.47 1.21 3.06
CA ASP A 1129 -47.33 2.10 2.79
C ASP A 1129 -46.64 1.71 1.47
N TYR A 1130 -46.48 0.41 1.21
CA TYR A 1130 -45.91 -0.09 -0.02
C TYR A 1130 -46.83 0.15 -1.23
N ASP A 1131 -48.14 -0.01 -1.09
CA ASP A 1131 -49.13 0.27 -2.15
C ASP A 1131 -49.06 1.74 -2.59
N ALA A 1132 -48.95 2.67 -1.65
CA ALA A 1132 -48.81 4.09 -1.97
C ALA A 1132 -47.57 4.35 -2.84
N MET A 1133 -46.43 3.71 -2.53
CA MET A 1133 -45.21 3.80 -3.33
C MET A 1133 -45.36 3.12 -4.69
N LEU A 1134 -45.89 1.90 -4.72
CA LEU A 1134 -46.07 1.10 -5.93
C LEU A 1134 -47.08 1.74 -6.88
N HIS A 1135 -48.17 2.29 -6.36
CA HIS A 1135 -49.19 3.01 -7.13
C HIS A 1135 -48.57 4.19 -7.89
N ASN A 1136 -47.86 5.07 -7.18
CA ASN A 1136 -47.21 6.23 -7.79
C ASN A 1136 -46.26 5.81 -8.92
N LYS A 1137 -45.47 4.74 -8.70
CA LYS A 1137 -44.52 4.22 -9.70
C LYS A 1137 -45.20 3.46 -10.85
N SER A 1138 -46.31 2.78 -10.60
CA SER A 1138 -47.08 2.08 -11.64
C SER A 1138 -47.67 3.05 -12.67
N LEU A 1139 -48.03 4.27 -12.26
CA LEU A 1139 -48.54 5.32 -13.15
C LEU A 1139 -47.44 5.93 -14.04
N GLU A 1140 -46.16 5.74 -13.71
CA GLU A 1140 -45.03 6.19 -14.53
C GLU A 1140 -44.78 5.31 -15.77
N TYR A 1141 -45.41 4.12 -15.85
CA TYR A 1141 -45.19 3.12 -16.92
C TYR A 1141 -43.69 2.90 -17.22
N ILE A 1142 -42.91 2.67 -16.16
CA ILE A 1142 -41.45 2.55 -16.22
C ILE A 1142 -41.05 1.48 -17.24
N ASP A 1143 -40.16 1.87 -18.15
CA ASP A 1143 -39.58 0.96 -19.14
C ASP A 1143 -38.09 0.72 -18.85
N ILE A 1144 -37.60 -0.46 -19.25
CA ILE A 1144 -36.20 -0.85 -19.09
C ILE A 1144 -35.54 -1.06 -20.45
N ASP A 1145 -34.23 -0.89 -20.53
CA ASP A 1145 -33.44 -1.33 -21.68
C ASP A 1145 -32.34 -2.23 -21.14
N LEU A 1146 -32.39 -3.54 -21.42
CA LEU A 1146 -31.38 -4.48 -20.91
C LEU A 1146 -29.96 -4.05 -21.29
N ASP A 1147 -29.75 -3.39 -22.44
CA ASP A 1147 -28.42 -2.94 -22.85
C ASP A 1147 -27.86 -1.82 -21.95
N ASP A 1148 -28.68 -1.13 -21.15
CA ASP A 1148 -28.21 -0.19 -20.13
C ASP A 1148 -27.56 -0.90 -18.94
N GLY A 1149 -27.80 -2.20 -18.79
CA GLY A 1149 -27.29 -3.05 -17.72
C GLY A 1149 -28.15 -3.04 -16.46
N VAL A 1150 -27.88 -3.99 -15.55
CA VAL A 1150 -28.75 -4.22 -14.39
C VAL A 1150 -28.73 -3.03 -13.45
N LYS A 1151 -27.57 -2.43 -13.16
CA LYS A 1151 -27.48 -1.31 -12.21
C LYS A 1151 -28.34 -0.10 -12.61
N VAL A 1152 -28.36 0.24 -13.89
CA VAL A 1152 -29.13 1.39 -14.40
C VAL A 1152 -30.62 1.09 -14.34
N ASN A 1153 -31.03 -0.09 -14.79
CA ASN A 1153 -32.46 -0.45 -14.78
C ASN A 1153 -33.00 -0.69 -13.36
N TYR A 1154 -32.23 -1.36 -12.50
CA TYR A 1154 -32.60 -1.64 -11.12
C TYR A 1154 -32.83 -0.34 -10.31
N ALA A 1155 -32.03 0.71 -10.58
CA ALA A 1155 -32.17 2.01 -9.93
C ALA A 1155 -33.51 2.72 -10.28
N LYS A 1156 -34.14 2.40 -11.41
CA LYS A 1156 -35.46 2.95 -11.77
C LYS A 1156 -36.56 2.52 -10.79
N PHE A 1157 -36.36 1.41 -10.08
CA PHE A 1157 -37.29 0.85 -9.10
C PHE A 1157 -36.88 1.14 -7.65
N GLU A 1158 -36.04 2.16 -7.43
CA GLU A 1158 -35.59 2.54 -6.08
C GLU A 1158 -36.79 2.69 -5.12
N GLY A 1159 -36.68 2.03 -3.96
CA GLY A 1159 -37.74 1.97 -2.95
C GLY A 1159 -38.72 0.81 -3.13
N LEU A 1160 -38.86 0.22 -4.32
CA LEU A 1160 -39.74 -0.93 -4.57
C LEU A 1160 -39.02 -2.28 -4.51
N VAL A 1161 -37.74 -2.30 -4.85
CA VAL A 1161 -36.93 -3.52 -4.94
C VAL A 1161 -35.91 -3.62 -3.79
N GLY A 1162 -35.51 -4.86 -3.48
CA GLY A 1162 -34.53 -5.16 -2.43
C GLY A 1162 -33.16 -4.54 -2.69
N LYS A 1163 -32.36 -4.27 -1.65
CA LYS A 1163 -31.01 -3.72 -1.84
C LYS A 1163 -30.03 -4.77 -2.37
N ILE A 1164 -29.20 -4.40 -3.34
CA ILE A 1164 -28.16 -5.24 -3.98
C ILE A 1164 -26.73 -4.88 -3.60
#